data_AF-A0A9P5M9G1-F1
#
_entry.id   AF-A0A9P5M9G1-F1
#
_cell.length_a   1.000
_cell.length_b   1.000
_cell.length_c   1.000
_cell.angle_alpha   90.00
_cell.angle_beta   90.00
_cell.angle_gamma   90.00
#
_symmetry.space_group_name_H-M   'P 1'
#
loop_
_entity.id
_entity.type
_entity.pdbx_description
1 polymer ?
#
loop_
_entity_poly.entity_id
_entity_poly.type
_entity_poly.pdbx_seq_one_letter_code
_entity_poly.pdbx_strand_id
1 'polypeptide(L)'
;MSTSTSYSQEQDQYDKIYQFMRLKNWEDDLANLCKGIVKMRLDLYEGARSHAHTIDRGSLFAHSMRQLIEILEDGSDYDIRTLLDLPPPVFKRLWESPHFTYDSFRRARGLLQASERIHSHSGLTMDIDEWILANERGLRAASVDAFDWEKGLVDWARHVRNLFPPPTSIAPEQLASSPIVITRDDADQFSGYMFLDNRRSSMIEVQPTFEGFQAAFAKVSAGVFDGMDWDHIFVAGGSVLSSLISVQEEDFENHVASDIDVYIYGLNPSEAAQKVRHVFDIWEKNLPEHARLTTLAVRNSRTITFLSEYPSKRVQIVLMSVKSPLDVLLNFDLDICSMGYDGKRLLMLPKAARALETGYNVFNMDWVDGHWLNRRQPSMPIRVFKYADKGYGVRITQRYLNASGLAVDVLQSIANRANEWTERTIDSCLLFSPPDERPNGSDDRTREAVNFFGWGILSEEPHTSEAKLLTRGLGVGFESLLRHVALWEASIDHSSRISQRSTVTQGQDSEELAYGEDKYKWDPSFNIGDLMIGLRVFNSDWEDNFFENIARVMSWRGQTASTREEYAKVKGDFIHRVSRPKRVTYSRGIEGVLGPEDNIKLMFFAPQGFGAFAKQIINQALAEVAPEIFPLPVEPLEILATVQIWSPEHRGERFAPNIAEAGELDILQWNINAVLTWQHLDARIDEVHSVLWALYRSHSSMESTKKDRTTRFLEEASKRSIRGSAKEDAAAFRRWIERPVDAPSGWEMEARGAIDG
;
A
#
# COMPACT_ATOMS: atom_id res chain seq x y z
N MET A 1 -27.21 21.74 -27.64
CA MET A 1 -25.85 21.82 -28.22
C MET A 1 -24.99 22.82 -27.43
N SER A 2 -24.73 22.57 -26.15
CA SER A 2 -23.82 23.41 -25.33
C SER A 2 -23.21 22.63 -24.15
N THR A 3 -22.81 21.38 -24.40
CA THR A 3 -22.20 20.48 -23.39
C THR A 3 -20.84 19.94 -23.82
N SER A 4 -20.27 20.41 -24.94
CA SER A 4 -19.00 19.87 -25.48
C SER A 4 -17.75 20.65 -25.09
N THR A 5 -17.84 21.68 -24.23
CA THR A 5 -16.70 22.57 -23.93
C THR A 5 -16.05 22.36 -22.57
N SER A 6 -16.65 21.60 -21.64
CA SER A 6 -16.00 21.22 -20.37
C SER A 6 -15.24 19.90 -20.44
N TYR A 7 -15.59 19.02 -21.39
CA TYR A 7 -15.06 17.66 -21.51
C TYR A 7 -13.68 17.57 -22.19
N SER A 8 -13.19 18.65 -22.83
CA SER A 8 -11.88 18.65 -23.49
C SER A 8 -10.73 19.12 -22.57
N GLN A 9 -11.02 19.62 -21.37
CA GLN A 9 -10.00 20.06 -20.40
C GLN A 9 -9.49 18.91 -19.50
N GLU A 10 -10.26 17.82 -19.37
CA GLU A 10 -9.87 16.63 -18.59
C GLU A 10 -8.81 15.77 -19.30
N GLN A 11 -8.64 15.94 -20.60
CA GLN A 11 -7.74 15.13 -21.44
C GLN A 11 -6.25 15.49 -21.27
N ASP A 12 -5.91 16.37 -20.33
CA ASP A 12 -4.68 17.16 -20.35
C ASP A 12 -3.83 17.01 -19.06
N GLN A 13 -4.28 16.29 -18.02
CA GLN A 13 -3.65 16.35 -16.69
C GLN A 13 -2.54 15.31 -16.46
N TYR A 14 -2.79 14.02 -16.72
CA TYR A 14 -1.74 12.99 -16.64
C TYR A 14 -0.67 13.21 -17.72
N ASP A 15 -1.09 13.56 -18.93
CA ASP A 15 -0.21 13.93 -20.02
C ASP A 15 0.66 15.14 -19.64
N LYS A 16 0.16 16.12 -18.88
CA LYS A 16 0.99 17.21 -18.36
C LYS A 16 2.09 16.77 -17.41
N ILE A 17 1.84 15.86 -16.46
CA ILE A 17 2.89 15.38 -15.54
C ILE A 17 3.97 14.65 -16.34
N TYR A 18 3.53 13.72 -17.18
CA TYR A 18 4.43 12.87 -17.94
C TYR A 18 5.18 13.64 -19.03
N GLN A 19 4.50 14.58 -19.71
CA GLN A 19 5.13 15.54 -20.62
C GLN A 19 6.07 16.45 -19.84
N PHE A 20 5.68 17.07 -18.72
CA PHE A 20 6.55 17.91 -17.88
C PHE A 20 7.84 17.18 -17.50
N MET A 21 7.73 15.93 -17.03
CA MET A 21 8.87 15.07 -16.73
C MET A 21 9.74 14.72 -17.96
N ARG A 22 9.20 14.79 -19.18
CA ARG A 22 9.89 14.45 -20.45
C ARG A 22 10.26 15.64 -21.34
N LEU A 23 9.79 16.85 -21.03
CA LEU A 23 9.89 18.03 -21.90
C LEU A 23 11.30 18.66 -21.92
N LYS A 24 12.19 18.27 -21.00
CA LYS A 24 13.55 18.83 -20.86
C LYS A 24 14.56 17.76 -20.45
N ASN A 25 15.83 18.00 -20.75
CA ASN A 25 16.92 17.32 -20.05
C ASN A 25 17.02 17.92 -18.63
N TRP A 26 16.41 17.24 -17.65
CA TRP A 26 16.35 17.69 -16.26
C TRP A 26 17.65 17.47 -15.48
N GLU A 27 18.66 16.85 -16.10
CA GLU A 27 19.97 16.62 -15.51
C GLU A 27 20.53 17.91 -14.88
N ASP A 28 20.39 19.06 -15.54
CA ASP A 28 20.94 20.34 -15.06
C ASP A 28 19.95 21.21 -14.28
N ASP A 29 18.70 20.77 -14.10
CA ASP A 29 17.65 21.57 -13.47
C ASP A 29 16.75 20.77 -12.51
N LEU A 30 17.34 19.79 -11.84
CA LEU A 30 16.64 18.90 -10.91
C LEU A 30 15.93 19.68 -9.79
N ALA A 31 16.48 20.81 -9.32
CA ALA A 31 15.82 21.65 -8.31
C ALA A 31 14.46 22.19 -8.77
N ASN A 32 14.37 22.71 -10.01
CA ASN A 32 13.10 23.22 -10.53
C ASN A 32 12.16 22.09 -10.92
N LEU A 33 12.68 20.93 -11.35
CA LEU A 33 11.87 19.73 -11.52
C LEU A 33 11.18 19.34 -10.21
N CYS A 34 11.94 19.24 -9.10
CA CYS A 34 11.39 18.93 -7.78
C CYS A 34 10.30 19.94 -7.36
N LYS A 35 10.57 21.24 -7.49
CA LYS A 35 9.61 22.32 -7.17
C LYS A 35 8.36 22.26 -8.06
N GLY A 36 8.56 22.01 -9.35
CA GLY A 36 7.50 21.92 -10.35
C GLY A 36 6.57 20.74 -10.08
N ILE A 37 7.12 19.57 -9.71
CA ILE A 37 6.33 18.40 -9.34
C ILE A 37 5.43 18.70 -8.13
N VAL A 38 5.97 19.32 -7.07
CA VAL A 38 5.17 19.68 -5.88
C VAL A 38 4.03 20.63 -6.27
N LYS A 39 4.34 21.73 -6.96
CA LYS A 39 3.33 22.74 -7.35
C LYS A 39 2.25 22.15 -8.25
N MET A 40 2.65 21.47 -9.32
CA MET A 40 1.73 20.87 -10.28
C MET A 40 0.78 19.87 -9.61
N ARG A 41 1.26 19.05 -8.68
CA ARG A 41 0.38 18.10 -7.96
C ARG A 41 -0.58 18.80 -7.01
N LEU A 42 -0.14 19.86 -6.33
CA LEU A 42 -1.04 20.66 -5.50
C LEU A 42 -2.13 21.34 -6.34
N ASP A 43 -1.78 21.88 -7.51
CA ASP A 43 -2.76 22.45 -8.44
C ASP A 43 -3.80 21.39 -8.88
N LEU A 44 -3.38 20.13 -9.08
CA LEU A 44 -4.28 19.03 -9.39
C LEU A 44 -5.22 18.70 -8.22
N TYR A 45 -4.74 18.72 -6.98
CA TYR A 45 -5.62 18.55 -5.80
C TYR A 45 -6.66 19.66 -5.71
N GLU A 46 -6.28 20.92 -5.93
CA GLU A 46 -7.21 22.05 -5.91
C GLU A 46 -8.26 21.95 -7.04
N GLY A 47 -7.83 21.53 -8.23
CA GLY A 47 -8.72 21.28 -9.37
C GLY A 47 -9.74 20.17 -9.10
N ALA A 48 -9.30 19.04 -8.53
CA ALA A 48 -10.17 17.93 -8.16
C ALA A 48 -11.17 18.30 -7.06
N ARG A 49 -10.71 19.02 -6.01
CA ARG A 49 -11.57 19.49 -4.91
C ARG A 49 -12.65 20.46 -5.40
N SER A 50 -12.30 21.35 -6.32
CA SER A 50 -13.25 22.29 -6.92
C SER A 50 -14.35 21.56 -7.71
N HIS A 51 -14.01 20.48 -8.41
CA HIS A 51 -15.00 19.66 -9.12
C HIS A 51 -15.94 18.92 -8.16
N ALA A 52 -15.41 18.32 -7.08
CA ALA A 52 -16.20 17.60 -6.09
C ALA A 52 -17.28 18.50 -5.43
N HIS A 53 -16.94 19.74 -5.08
CA HIS A 53 -17.89 20.72 -4.52
C HIS A 53 -19.02 21.15 -5.47
N THR A 54 -18.91 20.85 -6.78
CA THR A 54 -19.97 21.15 -7.76
C THR A 54 -21.07 20.09 -7.78
N ILE A 55 -20.79 18.89 -7.28
CA ILE A 55 -21.74 17.76 -7.28
C ILE A 55 -22.72 17.85 -6.11
N ASP A 56 -22.37 18.55 -5.03
CA ASP A 56 -23.23 18.66 -3.84
C ASP A 56 -23.56 20.12 -3.47
N ARG A 57 -24.47 20.73 -4.23
CA ARG A 57 -25.28 21.84 -3.71
C ARG A 57 -26.75 21.50 -3.75
N GLY A 58 -27.29 21.18 -2.57
CA GLY A 58 -28.42 21.91 -1.97
C GLY A 58 -29.71 22.04 -2.78
N SER A 59 -29.95 21.21 -3.80
CA SER A 59 -31.25 21.19 -4.46
C SER A 59 -32.29 20.58 -3.52
N LEU A 60 -33.52 21.10 -3.54
CA LEU A 60 -34.67 20.53 -2.82
C LEU A 60 -34.77 19.01 -3.06
N PHE A 61 -34.37 18.57 -4.25
CA PHE A 61 -34.29 17.18 -4.66
C PHE A 61 -33.29 16.37 -3.82
N ALA A 62 -32.07 16.85 -3.57
CA ALA A 62 -31.09 16.14 -2.73
C ALA A 62 -31.56 15.96 -1.27
N HIS A 63 -32.35 16.92 -0.76
CA HIS A 63 -32.99 16.79 0.55
C HIS A 63 -34.14 15.76 0.54
N SER A 64 -35.01 15.80 -0.46
CA SER A 64 -36.07 14.78 -0.63
C SER A 64 -35.50 13.37 -0.85
N MET A 65 -34.39 13.26 -1.58
CA MET A 65 -33.69 11.99 -1.75
C MET A 65 -33.10 11.47 -0.44
N ARG A 66 -32.55 12.36 0.41
CA ARG A 66 -32.11 11.99 1.76
C ARG A 66 -33.25 11.46 2.62
N GLN A 67 -34.40 12.13 2.63
CA GLN A 67 -35.58 11.65 3.36
C GLN A 67 -36.09 10.31 2.85
N LEU A 68 -36.08 10.10 1.52
CA LEU A 68 -36.44 8.80 0.93
C LEU A 68 -35.46 7.70 1.35
N ILE A 69 -34.17 8.00 1.46
CA ILE A 69 -33.15 7.03 1.87
C ILE A 69 -33.22 6.71 3.37
N GLU A 70 -33.50 7.70 4.22
CA GLU A 70 -33.71 7.49 5.65
C GLU A 70 -34.92 6.59 5.95
N ILE A 71 -35.95 6.62 5.10
CA ILE A 71 -37.10 5.69 5.20
C ILE A 71 -36.70 4.25 4.84
N LEU A 72 -35.61 4.05 4.09
CA LEU A 72 -35.19 2.73 3.58
C LEU A 72 -34.21 1.98 4.49
N GLU A 73 -33.47 2.68 5.35
CA GLU A 73 -32.46 2.05 6.22
C GLU A 73 -33.07 1.07 7.25
N ASP A 74 -34.39 1.13 7.48
CA ASP A 74 -35.17 0.20 8.32
C ASP A 74 -36.19 -0.66 7.51
N GLY A 75 -36.13 -0.65 6.16
CA GLY A 75 -37.24 -1.04 5.29
C GLY A 75 -37.28 -2.50 4.74
N SER A 76 -38.50 -3.04 4.65
CA SER A 76 -38.88 -4.35 4.09
C SER A 76 -38.89 -4.39 2.55
N ASP A 77 -39.04 -5.56 1.91
CA ASP A 77 -39.08 -5.68 0.42
C ASP A 77 -40.19 -4.86 -0.25
N TYR A 78 -41.20 -4.51 0.54
CA TYR A 78 -42.26 -3.61 0.15
C TYR A 78 -41.74 -2.19 -0.16
N ASP A 79 -40.74 -1.72 0.59
CA ASP A 79 -40.20 -0.37 0.46
C ASP A 79 -39.36 -0.24 -0.83
N ILE A 80 -38.58 -1.27 -1.17
CA ILE A 80 -37.83 -1.32 -2.44
C ILE A 80 -38.77 -1.37 -3.66
N ARG A 81 -39.88 -2.11 -3.59
CA ARG A 81 -40.87 -2.14 -4.68
C ARG A 81 -41.48 -0.77 -4.94
N THR A 82 -41.71 -0.01 -3.89
CA THR A 82 -42.22 1.37 -3.99
C THR A 82 -41.19 2.30 -4.66
N LEU A 83 -39.88 2.08 -4.45
CA LEU A 83 -38.84 2.79 -5.19
C LEU A 83 -38.81 2.44 -6.67
N LEU A 84 -39.03 1.17 -7.01
CA LEU A 84 -39.09 0.72 -8.40
C LEU A 84 -40.32 1.26 -9.15
N ASP A 85 -41.29 1.82 -8.43
CA ASP A 85 -42.44 2.55 -8.99
C ASP A 85 -42.16 4.06 -9.20
N LEU A 86 -41.01 4.57 -8.74
CA LEU A 86 -40.60 5.95 -8.99
C LEU A 86 -40.40 6.21 -10.50
N PRO A 87 -40.63 7.45 -10.98
CA PRO A 87 -40.33 7.79 -12.36
C PRO A 87 -38.86 7.46 -12.72
N PRO A 88 -38.57 6.88 -13.91
CA PRO A 88 -37.22 6.41 -14.25
C PRO A 88 -36.09 7.43 -14.06
N PRO A 89 -36.24 8.73 -14.37
CA PRO A 89 -35.21 9.73 -14.10
C PRO A 89 -34.90 9.95 -12.62
N VAL A 90 -35.91 9.78 -11.75
CA VAL A 90 -35.79 9.91 -10.30
C VAL A 90 -35.11 8.68 -9.72
N PHE A 91 -35.56 7.48 -10.11
CA PHE A 91 -34.94 6.23 -9.68
C PHE A 91 -33.49 6.12 -10.15
N LYS A 92 -33.18 6.57 -11.37
CA LYS A 92 -31.78 6.61 -11.85
C LYS A 92 -30.88 7.47 -10.97
N ARG A 93 -31.35 8.65 -10.55
CA ARG A 93 -30.57 9.51 -9.64
C ARG A 93 -30.44 8.91 -8.24
N LEU A 94 -31.46 8.19 -7.77
CA LEU A 94 -31.36 7.40 -6.54
C LEU A 94 -30.30 6.32 -6.68
N TRP A 95 -30.37 5.52 -7.74
CA TRP A 95 -29.44 4.43 -8.05
C TRP A 95 -27.97 4.87 -8.10
N GLU A 96 -27.72 6.06 -8.64
CA GLU A 96 -26.40 6.68 -8.78
C GLU A 96 -25.95 7.44 -7.50
N SER A 97 -26.81 7.54 -6.49
CA SER A 97 -26.49 8.24 -5.25
C SER A 97 -25.50 7.43 -4.39
N PRO A 98 -24.49 8.06 -3.76
CA PRO A 98 -23.63 7.37 -2.80
C PRO A 98 -24.38 6.84 -1.57
N HIS A 99 -25.55 7.42 -1.28
CA HIS A 99 -26.41 7.03 -0.16
C HIS A 99 -27.35 5.86 -0.50
N PHE A 100 -27.43 5.42 -1.76
CA PHE A 100 -28.16 4.19 -2.09
C PHE A 100 -27.35 3.00 -1.58
N THR A 101 -27.84 2.36 -0.52
CA THR A 101 -27.06 1.32 0.18
C THR A 101 -26.86 0.10 -0.70
N TYR A 102 -25.77 -0.64 -0.44
CA TYR A 102 -25.50 -1.88 -1.18
C TYR A 102 -26.63 -2.91 -1.00
N ASP A 103 -27.22 -3.01 0.20
CA ASP A 103 -28.41 -3.82 0.46
C ASP A 103 -29.58 -3.45 -0.47
N SER A 104 -29.91 -2.14 -0.52
CA SER A 104 -30.98 -1.63 -1.37
C SER A 104 -30.73 -1.93 -2.84
N PHE A 105 -29.49 -1.75 -3.31
CA PHE A 105 -29.06 -2.11 -4.66
C PHE A 105 -29.26 -3.59 -4.95
N ARG A 106 -28.84 -4.47 -4.04
CA ARG A 106 -28.95 -5.94 -4.21
C ARG A 106 -30.40 -6.39 -4.33
N ARG A 107 -31.27 -5.87 -3.47
CA ARG A 107 -32.71 -6.18 -3.46
C ARG A 107 -33.42 -5.62 -4.70
N ALA A 108 -33.12 -4.38 -5.07
CA ALA A 108 -33.67 -3.76 -6.28
C ALA A 108 -33.22 -4.50 -7.55
N ARG A 109 -31.93 -4.87 -7.64
CA ARG A 109 -31.37 -5.66 -8.74
C ARG A 109 -32.10 -7.01 -8.88
N GLY A 110 -32.28 -7.75 -7.78
CA GLY A 110 -33.00 -9.02 -7.80
C GLY A 110 -34.44 -8.89 -8.30
N LEU A 111 -35.18 -7.86 -7.85
CA LEU A 111 -36.54 -7.58 -8.30
C LEU A 111 -36.61 -7.14 -9.78
N LEU A 112 -35.64 -6.34 -10.23
CA LEU A 112 -35.54 -5.92 -11.62
C LEU A 112 -35.22 -7.10 -12.55
N GLN A 113 -34.35 -8.02 -12.13
CA GLN A 113 -34.05 -9.25 -12.87
C GLN A 113 -35.23 -10.22 -12.91
N ALA A 114 -36.02 -10.30 -11.84
CA ALA A 114 -37.19 -11.17 -11.74
C ALA A 114 -38.45 -10.62 -12.44
N SER A 115 -38.45 -9.37 -12.90
CA SER A 115 -39.64 -8.73 -13.50
C SER A 115 -39.43 -8.30 -14.95
N GLU A 116 -40.49 -8.24 -15.75
CA GLU A 116 -40.44 -7.73 -17.14
C GLU A 116 -40.15 -6.20 -17.21
N ARG A 117 -40.01 -5.53 -16.05
CA ARG A 117 -39.78 -4.07 -15.94
C ARG A 117 -38.40 -3.62 -16.40
N ILE A 118 -37.52 -4.52 -16.87
CA ILE A 118 -36.21 -4.22 -17.46
C ILE A 118 -36.29 -3.07 -18.49
N HIS A 119 -37.36 -3.03 -19.29
CA HIS A 119 -37.55 -2.02 -20.33
C HIS A 119 -37.79 -0.60 -19.80
N SER A 120 -38.45 -0.47 -18.64
CA SER A 120 -38.82 0.82 -18.04
C SER A 120 -37.63 1.58 -17.41
N HIS A 121 -36.56 0.86 -17.09
CA HIS A 121 -35.33 1.38 -16.48
C HIS A 121 -34.11 1.20 -17.38
N SER A 122 -34.32 1.22 -18.71
CA SER A 122 -33.26 1.11 -19.69
C SER A 122 -32.16 2.15 -19.44
N GLY A 123 -30.92 1.67 -19.22
CA GLY A 123 -29.74 2.50 -18.97
C GLY A 123 -29.23 2.54 -17.52
N LEU A 124 -29.80 1.75 -16.60
CA LEU A 124 -29.16 1.47 -15.31
C LEU A 124 -28.09 0.39 -15.45
N THR A 125 -27.00 0.51 -14.69
CA THR A 125 -26.05 -0.60 -14.56
C THR A 125 -26.59 -1.64 -13.60
N MET A 126 -26.78 -2.87 -14.09
CA MET A 126 -27.14 -4.05 -13.27
C MET A 126 -25.90 -4.85 -12.85
N ASP A 127 -24.71 -4.44 -13.28
CA ASP A 127 -23.46 -5.08 -12.93
C ASP A 127 -23.02 -4.60 -11.54
N ILE A 128 -22.71 -5.55 -10.66
CA ILE A 128 -22.35 -5.27 -9.27
C ILE A 128 -21.05 -4.46 -9.22
N ASP A 129 -20.03 -4.86 -9.97
CA ASP A 129 -18.71 -4.23 -9.93
C ASP A 129 -18.77 -2.81 -10.50
N GLU A 130 -19.55 -2.58 -11.55
CA GLU A 130 -19.77 -1.24 -12.10
C GLU A 130 -20.50 -0.33 -11.09
N TRP A 131 -21.56 -0.84 -10.45
CA TRP A 131 -22.26 -0.07 -9.44
C TRP A 131 -21.34 0.28 -8.26
N ILE A 132 -20.54 -0.68 -7.78
CA ILE A 132 -19.56 -0.47 -6.70
C ILE A 132 -18.55 0.61 -7.10
N LEU A 133 -17.98 0.55 -8.30
CA LEU A 133 -17.02 1.56 -8.78
C LEU A 133 -17.65 2.96 -8.93
N ALA A 134 -18.94 3.05 -9.28
CA ALA A 134 -19.67 4.31 -9.31
C ALA A 134 -19.96 4.84 -7.90
N ASN A 135 -20.45 3.98 -7.02
CA ASN A 135 -20.75 4.29 -5.63
C ASN A 135 -19.50 4.74 -4.87
N GLU A 136 -18.38 4.04 -5.02
CA GLU A 136 -17.11 4.36 -4.35
C GLU A 136 -16.57 5.74 -4.76
N ARG A 137 -16.72 6.13 -6.03
CA ARG A 137 -16.40 7.50 -6.49
C ARG A 137 -17.26 8.54 -5.78
N GLY A 138 -18.55 8.25 -5.59
CA GLY A 138 -19.46 9.09 -4.81
C GLY A 138 -19.07 9.17 -3.33
N LEU A 139 -18.72 8.04 -2.70
CA LEU A 139 -18.28 7.99 -1.31
C LEU A 139 -16.99 8.79 -1.08
N ARG A 140 -16.03 8.72 -2.02
CA ARG A 140 -14.79 9.52 -1.96
C ARG A 140 -15.05 11.02 -2.09
N ALA A 141 -16.03 11.42 -2.89
CA ALA A 141 -16.42 12.82 -2.98
C ALA A 141 -17.13 13.29 -1.69
N ALA A 142 -18.00 12.46 -1.13
CA ALA A 142 -18.73 12.75 0.11
C ALA A 142 -17.83 12.79 1.36
N SER A 143 -16.76 11.99 1.40
CA SER A 143 -15.85 11.93 2.56
C SER A 143 -15.14 13.27 2.84
N VAL A 144 -15.05 14.15 1.84
CA VAL A 144 -14.47 15.50 1.97
C VAL A 144 -15.22 16.34 3.01
N ASP A 145 -16.54 16.19 3.09
CA ASP A 145 -17.44 17.03 3.91
C ASP A 145 -17.78 16.41 5.28
N ALA A 146 -17.27 15.21 5.58
CA ALA A 146 -17.34 14.51 6.88
C ALA A 146 -18.74 14.33 7.52
N PHE A 147 -19.81 14.71 6.81
CA PHE A 147 -21.17 14.56 7.29
C PHE A 147 -21.74 13.24 6.78
N ASP A 148 -22.04 12.33 7.72
CA ASP A 148 -22.72 11.05 7.48
C ASP A 148 -21.86 9.93 6.83
N TRP A 149 -20.63 9.76 7.32
CA TRP A 149 -19.69 8.74 6.83
C TRP A 149 -20.19 7.29 6.93
N GLU A 150 -21.21 7.05 7.75
CA GLU A 150 -21.84 5.74 7.94
C GLU A 150 -22.69 5.33 6.73
N LYS A 151 -23.23 6.31 5.99
CA LYS A 151 -24.09 6.04 4.84
C LYS A 151 -23.32 5.49 3.66
N GLY A 152 -23.87 4.42 3.08
CA GLY A 152 -23.25 3.68 1.97
C GLY A 152 -22.30 2.56 2.41
N LEU A 153 -22.00 2.45 3.71
CA LEU A 153 -21.32 1.28 4.27
C LEU A 153 -22.28 0.11 4.46
N VAL A 154 -21.72 -1.09 4.40
CA VAL A 154 -22.41 -2.33 4.79
C VAL A 154 -22.17 -2.56 6.28
N ASP A 155 -23.20 -2.33 7.09
CA ASP A 155 -23.27 -2.80 8.49
C ASP A 155 -23.63 -4.30 8.52
N TRP A 156 -22.77 -5.12 9.14
CA TRP A 156 -22.97 -6.56 9.23
C TRP A 156 -24.27 -6.94 9.94
N ALA A 157 -24.55 -6.33 11.10
CA ALA A 157 -25.70 -6.67 11.92
C ALA A 157 -27.02 -6.39 11.18
N ARG A 158 -27.04 -5.32 10.38
CA ARG A 158 -28.23 -4.89 9.64
C ARG A 158 -28.43 -5.64 8.33
N HIS A 159 -27.36 -5.86 7.56
CA HIS A 159 -27.49 -6.25 6.15
C HIS A 159 -27.18 -7.72 5.86
N VAL A 160 -26.46 -8.44 6.74
CA VAL A 160 -25.91 -9.77 6.42
C VAL A 160 -26.97 -10.76 5.95
N ARG A 161 -28.17 -10.76 6.56
CA ARG A 161 -29.24 -11.73 6.24
C ARG A 161 -29.87 -11.51 4.86
N ASN A 162 -29.84 -10.27 4.37
CA ASN A 162 -30.33 -9.95 3.03
C ASN A 162 -29.26 -10.22 1.97
N LEU A 163 -27.99 -9.93 2.30
CA LEU A 163 -26.87 -10.15 1.40
C LEU A 163 -26.53 -11.64 1.23
N PHE A 164 -26.62 -12.41 2.31
CA PHE A 164 -26.29 -13.83 2.39
C PHE A 164 -27.41 -14.60 3.09
N PRO A 165 -28.55 -14.82 2.42
CA PRO A 165 -29.68 -15.51 3.03
C PRO A 165 -29.33 -16.97 3.32
N PRO A 166 -29.66 -17.48 4.52
CA PRO A 166 -29.44 -18.89 4.85
C PRO A 166 -30.34 -19.79 4.00
N PRO A 167 -29.97 -21.08 3.82
CA PRO A 167 -30.81 -22.05 3.14
C PRO A 167 -32.22 -22.11 3.75
N THR A 168 -33.25 -22.15 2.90
CA THR A 168 -34.68 -22.17 3.29
C THR A 168 -35.08 -23.37 4.16
N SER A 169 -34.22 -24.37 4.29
CA SER A 169 -34.43 -25.60 5.07
C SER A 169 -34.07 -25.49 6.55
N ILE A 170 -33.45 -24.40 7.00
CA ILE A 170 -33.04 -24.23 8.41
C ILE A 170 -34.16 -23.54 9.19
N ALA A 171 -34.56 -24.14 10.33
CA ALA A 171 -35.57 -23.56 11.20
C ALA A 171 -35.08 -22.21 11.80
N PRO A 172 -35.96 -21.19 11.98
CA PRO A 172 -35.58 -19.87 12.50
C PRO A 172 -34.82 -19.91 13.84
N GLU A 173 -35.09 -20.93 14.66
CA GLU A 173 -34.49 -21.16 15.97
C GLU A 173 -33.02 -21.61 15.89
N GLN A 174 -32.59 -22.20 14.77
CA GLN A 174 -31.21 -22.65 14.52
C GLN A 174 -30.39 -21.63 13.70
N LEU A 175 -31.05 -20.60 13.19
CA LEU A 175 -30.49 -19.56 12.31
C LEU A 175 -29.51 -18.62 13.04
N ALA A 176 -29.67 -18.46 14.36
CA ALA A 176 -28.90 -17.52 15.16
C ALA A 176 -27.50 -18.04 15.56
N SER A 177 -27.30 -19.37 15.59
CA SER A 177 -26.07 -20.00 16.08
C SER A 177 -25.25 -20.72 15.01
N SER A 178 -25.83 -20.98 13.83
CA SER A 178 -25.14 -21.69 12.74
C SER A 178 -24.38 -20.71 11.85
N PRO A 179 -23.13 -20.99 11.46
CA PRO A 179 -22.38 -20.16 10.52
C PRO A 179 -23.15 -19.87 9.24
N ILE A 180 -22.95 -18.68 8.65
CA ILE A 180 -23.47 -18.38 7.32
C ILE A 180 -22.50 -18.99 6.30
N VAL A 181 -23.00 -19.91 5.49
CA VAL A 181 -22.24 -20.57 4.43
C VAL A 181 -22.42 -19.78 3.14
N ILE A 182 -21.32 -19.27 2.59
CA ILE A 182 -21.30 -18.55 1.30
C ILE A 182 -20.66 -19.47 0.27
N THR A 183 -21.48 -20.03 -0.61
CA THR A 183 -21.04 -20.78 -1.80
C THR A 183 -20.74 -19.79 -2.92
N ARG A 184 -19.63 -19.98 -3.61
CA ARG A 184 -19.10 -19.04 -4.60
C ARG A 184 -19.14 -19.68 -5.98
N ASP A 185 -19.58 -18.92 -6.98
CA ASP A 185 -19.69 -19.39 -8.36
C ASP A 185 -18.33 -19.82 -8.96
N ASP A 186 -18.33 -20.75 -9.90
CA ASP A 186 -17.11 -21.17 -10.58
C ASP A 186 -16.50 -20.02 -11.41
N ALA A 187 -15.18 -20.05 -11.61
CA ALA A 187 -14.45 -18.99 -12.29
C ALA A 187 -14.98 -18.71 -13.72
N ASP A 188 -15.43 -19.75 -14.43
CA ASP A 188 -15.96 -19.67 -15.79
C ASP A 188 -17.30 -18.93 -15.90
N GLN A 189 -17.99 -18.70 -14.77
CA GLN A 189 -19.22 -17.92 -14.70
C GLN A 189 -18.93 -16.41 -14.66
N PHE A 190 -17.69 -16.00 -14.40
CA PHE A 190 -17.28 -14.60 -14.38
C PHE A 190 -16.70 -14.16 -15.72
N SER A 191 -17.09 -12.96 -16.16
CA SER A 191 -16.49 -12.31 -17.33
C SER A 191 -15.19 -11.58 -16.96
N GLY A 192 -14.25 -11.53 -17.91
CA GLY A 192 -12.96 -10.88 -17.75
C GLY A 192 -11.81 -11.87 -17.72
N TYR A 193 -10.73 -11.49 -17.04
CA TYR A 193 -9.55 -12.33 -16.85
C TYR A 193 -9.31 -12.55 -15.36
N MET A 194 -9.19 -13.82 -14.95
CA MET A 194 -8.97 -14.21 -13.56
C MET A 194 -7.61 -14.90 -13.42
N PHE A 195 -6.97 -14.72 -12.27
CA PHE A 195 -5.71 -15.39 -11.92
C PHE A 195 -5.63 -15.59 -10.41
N LEU A 196 -4.75 -16.51 -9.97
CA LEU A 196 -4.65 -17.01 -8.58
C LEU A 196 -5.86 -17.82 -8.11
N ASP A 197 -6.54 -18.49 -9.05
CA ASP A 197 -7.75 -19.27 -8.76
C ASP A 197 -7.45 -20.64 -8.13
N ASN A 198 -6.21 -21.12 -8.23
CA ASN A 198 -5.81 -22.44 -7.71
C ASN A 198 -6.04 -22.59 -6.19
N ARG A 199 -6.01 -21.49 -5.43
CA ARG A 199 -6.34 -21.49 -3.98
C ARG A 199 -7.65 -20.81 -3.66
N ARG A 200 -8.40 -20.35 -4.66
CA ARG A 200 -9.69 -19.67 -4.44
C ARG A 200 -10.67 -20.66 -3.80
N SER A 201 -11.11 -20.37 -2.59
CA SER A 201 -12.07 -21.23 -1.90
C SER A 201 -13.42 -21.16 -2.61
N SER A 202 -14.01 -22.31 -2.93
CA SER A 202 -15.35 -22.43 -3.51
C SER A 202 -16.47 -22.15 -2.49
N MET A 203 -16.14 -22.20 -1.20
CA MET A 203 -17.05 -21.94 -0.09
C MET A 203 -16.29 -21.29 1.06
N ILE A 204 -16.94 -20.40 1.81
CA ILE A 204 -16.46 -19.90 3.10
C ILE A 204 -17.59 -19.95 4.14
N GLU A 205 -17.21 -20.03 5.41
CA GLU A 205 -18.11 -19.85 6.54
C GLU A 205 -17.81 -18.51 7.23
N VAL A 206 -18.87 -17.81 7.65
CA VAL A 206 -18.73 -16.51 8.33
C VAL A 206 -19.64 -16.43 9.56
N GLN A 207 -19.24 -15.59 10.52
CA GLN A 207 -19.95 -15.37 11.77
C GLN A 207 -21.42 -14.94 11.53
N PRO A 208 -22.41 -15.62 12.15
CA PRO A 208 -23.82 -15.41 11.81
C PRO A 208 -24.45 -14.16 12.43
N THR A 209 -23.78 -13.59 13.43
CA THR A 209 -24.23 -12.39 14.16
C THR A 209 -23.03 -11.50 14.50
N PHE A 210 -23.32 -10.24 14.85
CA PHE A 210 -22.31 -9.32 15.33
C PHE A 210 -21.71 -9.78 16.68
N GLU A 211 -22.51 -10.38 17.56
CA GLU A 211 -22.04 -10.93 18.84
C GLU A 211 -21.07 -12.09 18.63
N GLY A 212 -21.33 -12.96 17.64
CA GLY A 212 -20.41 -14.02 17.24
C GLY A 212 -19.08 -13.47 16.75
N PHE A 213 -19.14 -12.45 15.89
CA PHE A 213 -17.94 -11.71 15.47
C PHE A 213 -17.20 -11.07 16.65
N GLN A 214 -17.87 -10.42 17.59
CA GLN A 214 -17.22 -9.77 18.73
C GLN A 214 -16.53 -10.80 19.63
N ALA A 215 -17.13 -11.97 19.85
CA ALA A 215 -16.51 -13.07 20.59
C ALA A 215 -15.29 -13.64 19.85
N ALA A 216 -15.38 -13.80 18.52
CA ALA A 216 -14.25 -14.22 17.70
C ALA A 216 -13.12 -13.19 17.70
N PHE A 217 -13.44 -11.89 17.61
CA PHE A 217 -12.46 -10.80 17.68
C PHE A 217 -11.75 -10.77 19.03
N ALA A 218 -12.45 -10.99 20.15
CA ALA A 218 -11.83 -11.10 21.47
C ALA A 218 -10.81 -12.25 21.54
N LYS A 219 -11.10 -13.39 20.90
CA LYS A 219 -10.16 -14.52 20.78
C LYS A 219 -8.97 -14.20 19.87
N VAL A 220 -9.22 -13.70 18.66
CA VAL A 220 -8.17 -13.33 17.68
C VAL A 220 -7.23 -12.27 18.25
N SER A 221 -7.77 -11.33 19.03
CA SER A 221 -7.01 -10.28 19.70
C SER A 221 -6.41 -10.68 21.05
N ALA A 222 -6.69 -11.90 21.53
CA ALA A 222 -6.28 -12.38 22.85
C ALA A 222 -6.61 -11.39 23.99
N GLY A 223 -7.75 -10.69 23.90
CA GLY A 223 -8.23 -9.76 24.93
C GLY A 223 -7.40 -8.48 25.11
N VAL A 224 -6.46 -8.15 24.21
CA VAL A 224 -5.60 -6.96 24.40
C VAL A 224 -6.36 -5.63 24.41
N PHE A 225 -7.61 -5.62 23.93
CA PHE A 225 -8.50 -4.46 23.92
C PHE A 225 -9.52 -4.43 25.07
N ASP A 226 -9.40 -5.31 26.06
CA ASP A 226 -10.33 -5.33 27.20
C ASP A 226 -10.30 -4.00 27.97
N GLY A 227 -11.46 -3.35 28.06
CA GLY A 227 -11.61 -2.03 28.67
C GLY A 227 -11.20 -0.85 27.77
N MET A 228 -11.01 -1.08 26.46
CA MET A 228 -10.72 -0.02 25.50
C MET A 228 -11.87 1.00 25.39
N ASP A 229 -11.52 2.28 25.51
CA ASP A 229 -12.35 3.37 24.99
C ASP A 229 -12.21 3.43 23.46
N TRP A 230 -13.24 2.94 22.77
CA TRP A 230 -13.29 2.84 21.30
C TRP A 230 -13.53 4.16 20.59
N ASP A 231 -13.78 5.26 21.32
CA ASP A 231 -13.96 6.56 20.68
C ASP A 231 -12.71 6.96 19.89
N HIS A 232 -12.91 7.37 18.63
CA HIS A 232 -11.85 7.67 17.66
C HIS A 232 -10.89 6.51 17.32
N ILE A 233 -11.26 5.25 17.62
CA ILE A 233 -10.50 4.04 17.30
C ILE A 233 -11.26 3.21 16.26
N PHE A 234 -10.55 2.73 15.25
CA PHE A 234 -11.09 1.81 14.27
C PHE A 234 -10.07 0.72 13.94
N VAL A 235 -10.42 -0.54 14.18
CA VAL A 235 -9.58 -1.68 13.79
C VAL A 235 -10.03 -2.15 12.41
N ALA A 236 -9.12 -2.38 11.48
CA ALA A 236 -9.51 -2.73 10.11
C ALA A 236 -8.57 -3.74 9.45
N GLY A 237 -9.01 -4.30 8.33
CA GLY A 237 -8.18 -5.16 7.50
C GLY A 237 -8.18 -6.63 7.91
N GLY A 238 -6.99 -7.24 7.91
CA GLY A 238 -6.84 -8.69 7.96
C GLY A 238 -7.31 -9.34 9.27
N SER A 239 -7.14 -8.67 10.40
CA SER A 239 -7.59 -9.16 11.72
C SER A 239 -9.11 -9.20 11.83
N VAL A 240 -9.80 -8.24 11.22
CA VAL A 240 -11.26 -8.16 11.15
C VAL A 240 -11.79 -9.25 10.23
N LEU A 241 -11.21 -9.41 9.04
CA LEU A 241 -11.55 -10.52 8.15
C LEU A 241 -11.37 -11.88 8.86
N SER A 242 -10.21 -12.09 9.49
CA SER A 242 -9.92 -13.30 10.26
C SER A 242 -11.00 -13.56 11.31
N SER A 243 -11.36 -12.55 12.11
CA SER A 243 -12.41 -12.69 13.13
C SER A 243 -13.79 -13.00 12.54
N LEU A 244 -14.07 -12.53 11.32
CA LEU A 244 -15.33 -12.79 10.61
C LEU A 244 -15.42 -14.22 10.06
N ILE A 245 -14.31 -14.79 9.59
CA ILE A 245 -14.26 -16.12 8.98
C ILE A 245 -13.88 -17.23 9.97
N SER A 246 -13.32 -16.91 11.14
CA SER A 246 -13.01 -17.89 12.19
C SER A 246 -14.29 -18.31 12.91
N VAL A 247 -14.85 -19.45 12.54
CA VAL A 247 -16.08 -20.00 13.12
C VAL A 247 -15.84 -21.26 13.93
N GLN A 248 -14.75 -22.00 13.67
CA GLN A 248 -14.29 -23.16 14.43
C GLN A 248 -13.05 -22.81 15.28
N GLU A 249 -12.72 -23.63 16.28
CA GLU A 249 -11.56 -23.36 17.16
C GLU A 249 -10.22 -23.46 16.42
N GLU A 250 -10.12 -24.34 15.42
CA GLU A 250 -8.91 -24.52 14.62
C GLU A 250 -8.58 -23.29 13.75
N ASP A 251 -9.59 -22.47 13.43
CA ASP A 251 -9.40 -21.27 12.62
C ASP A 251 -8.54 -20.21 13.33
N PHE A 252 -8.57 -20.17 14.67
CA PHE A 252 -7.88 -19.15 15.46
C PHE A 252 -6.36 -19.36 15.51
N GLU A 253 -5.88 -20.60 15.39
CA GLU A 253 -4.44 -20.93 15.43
C GLU A 253 -3.68 -20.29 14.27
N ASN A 254 -4.32 -20.18 13.10
CA ASN A 254 -3.77 -19.57 11.89
C ASN A 254 -3.59 -18.05 11.98
N HIS A 255 -4.02 -17.42 13.08
CA HIS A 255 -4.06 -15.98 13.22
C HIS A 255 -3.14 -15.45 14.32
N VAL A 256 -2.43 -16.32 15.06
CA VAL A 256 -1.50 -15.93 16.14
C VAL A 256 -0.47 -14.91 15.67
N ALA A 257 0.10 -15.09 14.48
CA ALA A 257 1.15 -14.21 13.94
C ALA A 257 0.65 -12.94 13.23
N SER A 258 -0.66 -12.81 13.01
CA SER A 258 -1.21 -11.62 12.35
C SER A 258 -1.29 -10.44 13.32
N ASP A 259 -0.84 -9.28 12.85
CA ASP A 259 -0.93 -8.02 13.57
C ASP A 259 -2.34 -7.46 13.52
N ILE A 260 -2.66 -6.62 14.51
CA ILE A 260 -3.93 -5.90 14.57
C ILE A 260 -3.69 -4.45 14.20
N ASP A 261 -4.15 -4.08 13.01
CA ASP A 261 -4.05 -2.71 12.48
C ASP A 261 -5.12 -1.82 13.12
N VAL A 262 -4.66 -0.82 13.87
CA VAL A 262 -5.46 0.18 14.57
C VAL A 262 -5.30 1.53 13.88
N TYR A 263 -6.42 2.15 13.57
CA TYR A 263 -6.50 3.49 13.00
C TYR A 263 -7.08 4.45 14.03
N ILE A 264 -6.52 5.65 14.07
CA ILE A 264 -7.04 6.77 14.85
C ILE A 264 -7.61 7.79 13.87
N TYR A 265 -8.85 8.23 14.09
CA TYR A 265 -9.57 9.11 13.15
C TYR A 265 -10.19 10.30 13.85
N GLY A 266 -10.39 11.40 13.12
CA GLY A 266 -11.13 12.57 13.58
C GLY A 266 -10.45 13.41 14.66
N LEU A 267 -9.16 13.17 14.92
CA LEU A 267 -8.38 13.85 15.95
C LEU A 267 -7.25 14.69 15.33
N ASN A 268 -6.87 15.79 15.99
CA ASN A 268 -5.64 16.52 15.64
C ASN A 268 -4.38 15.75 16.12
N PRO A 269 -3.16 16.13 15.70
CA PRO A 269 -1.95 15.39 16.06
C PRO A 269 -1.69 15.24 17.56
N SER A 270 -2.03 16.26 18.37
CA SER A 270 -1.84 16.23 19.83
C SER A 270 -2.80 15.24 20.50
N GLU A 271 -4.08 15.29 20.11
CA GLU A 271 -5.12 14.35 20.56
C GLU A 271 -4.84 12.92 20.10
N ALA A 272 -4.41 12.74 18.84
CA ALA A 272 -4.03 11.45 18.31
C ALA A 272 -2.87 10.85 19.11
N ALA A 273 -1.86 11.64 19.48
CA ALA A 273 -0.77 11.17 20.34
C ALA A 273 -1.26 10.76 21.74
N GLN A 274 -2.26 11.43 22.31
CA GLN A 274 -2.89 10.99 23.57
C GLN A 274 -3.66 9.68 23.39
N LYS A 275 -4.38 9.53 22.27
CA LYS A 275 -5.09 8.28 21.97
C LYS A 275 -4.13 7.12 21.75
N VAL A 276 -2.96 7.34 21.11
CA VAL A 276 -1.88 6.33 21.01
C VAL A 276 -1.39 5.88 22.39
N ARG A 277 -1.19 6.80 23.34
CA ARG A 277 -0.81 6.46 24.71
C ARG A 277 -1.87 5.60 25.39
N HIS A 278 -3.13 6.00 25.29
CA HIS A 278 -4.25 5.23 25.82
C HIS A 278 -4.29 3.81 25.23
N VAL A 279 -4.09 3.65 23.92
CA VAL A 279 -4.05 2.31 23.30
C VAL A 279 -2.88 1.49 23.85
N PHE A 280 -1.70 2.08 24.00
CA PHE A 280 -0.53 1.41 24.57
C PHE A 280 -0.79 0.97 26.01
N ASP A 281 -1.36 1.84 26.86
CA ASP A 281 -1.62 1.56 28.27
C ASP A 281 -2.63 0.41 28.45
N ILE A 282 -3.69 0.39 27.63
CA ILE A 282 -4.68 -0.70 27.63
C ILE A 282 -4.05 -2.01 27.15
N TRP A 283 -3.31 -1.96 26.05
CA TRP A 283 -2.61 -3.13 25.50
C TRP A 283 -1.64 -3.72 26.54
N GLU A 284 -0.76 -2.90 27.13
CA GLU A 284 0.23 -3.34 28.13
C GLU A 284 -0.46 -3.90 29.38
N LYS A 285 -1.52 -3.25 29.87
CA LYS A 285 -2.30 -3.74 31.02
C LYS A 285 -2.91 -5.12 30.76
N ASN A 286 -3.30 -5.43 29.54
CA ASN A 286 -3.94 -6.70 29.20
C ASN A 286 -2.94 -7.82 28.85
N LEU A 287 -1.64 -7.51 28.78
CA LEU A 287 -0.60 -8.54 28.62
C LEU A 287 -0.43 -9.38 29.91
N PRO A 288 0.04 -10.64 29.78
CA PRO A 288 0.55 -11.42 30.91
C PRO A 288 1.67 -10.71 31.66
N GLU A 289 1.81 -10.96 32.96
CA GLU A 289 2.78 -10.25 33.82
C GLU A 289 4.23 -10.34 33.32
N HIS A 290 4.67 -11.51 32.84
CA HIS A 290 6.01 -11.69 32.28
C HIS A 290 6.22 -10.88 30.99
N ALA A 291 5.21 -10.83 30.13
CA ALA A 291 5.21 -10.09 28.87
C ALA A 291 5.21 -8.56 29.08
N ARG A 292 4.66 -8.06 30.19
CA ARG A 292 4.71 -6.62 30.51
C ARG A 292 6.14 -6.10 30.75
N LEU A 293 7.05 -6.95 31.21
CA LEU A 293 8.44 -6.55 31.50
C LEU A 293 9.29 -6.37 30.23
N THR A 294 8.75 -6.80 29.09
CA THR A 294 9.44 -6.89 27.81
C THR A 294 8.73 -6.09 26.72
N THR A 295 7.79 -5.21 27.07
CA THR A 295 7.12 -4.33 26.11
C THR A 295 8.11 -3.49 25.30
N LEU A 296 7.80 -3.35 24.02
CA LEU A 296 8.56 -2.54 23.07
C LEU A 296 7.59 -1.85 22.12
N ALA A 297 7.69 -0.54 22.02
CA ALA A 297 7.11 0.26 20.96
C ALA A 297 8.18 0.52 19.89
N VAL A 298 7.88 0.23 18.64
CA VAL A 298 8.76 0.46 17.49
C VAL A 298 8.03 1.38 16.51
N ARG A 299 8.64 2.53 16.18
CA ARG A 299 8.09 3.49 15.22
C ARG A 299 8.97 3.58 13.98
N ASN A 300 8.37 3.37 12.82
CA ASN A 300 8.92 3.70 11.51
C ASN A 300 8.12 4.87 10.89
N SER A 301 8.30 5.16 9.60
CA SER A 301 7.59 6.25 8.90
C SER A 301 6.10 5.99 8.66
N ARG A 302 5.58 4.80 8.97
CA ARG A 302 4.23 4.32 8.60
C ARG A 302 3.41 3.83 9.78
N THR A 303 4.05 3.21 10.77
CA THR A 303 3.38 2.56 11.89
C THR A 303 4.12 2.78 13.20
N ILE A 304 3.37 2.69 14.30
CA ILE A 304 3.91 2.38 15.62
C ILE A 304 3.45 0.98 15.99
N THR A 305 4.37 0.03 16.08
CA THR A 305 4.08 -1.35 16.45
C THR A 305 4.37 -1.57 17.92
N PHE A 306 3.37 -2.06 18.66
CA PHE A 306 3.49 -2.55 20.03
C PHE A 306 3.71 -4.06 19.98
N LEU A 307 4.78 -4.50 20.63
CA LEU A 307 5.14 -5.91 20.69
C LEU A 307 5.75 -6.27 22.04
N SER A 308 5.66 -7.54 22.38
CA SER A 308 6.20 -8.14 23.60
C SER A 308 6.80 -9.52 23.26
N GLU A 309 6.94 -10.42 24.23
CA GLU A 309 7.33 -11.81 24.01
C GLU A 309 6.24 -12.58 23.24
N TYR A 310 6.67 -13.48 22.35
CA TYR A 310 5.76 -14.41 21.70
C TYR A 310 5.07 -15.31 22.75
N PRO A 311 3.76 -15.62 22.62
CA PRO A 311 2.85 -15.32 21.51
C PRO A 311 1.97 -14.08 21.72
N SER A 312 2.39 -13.09 22.53
CA SER A 312 1.57 -11.90 22.84
C SER A 312 1.11 -11.16 21.58
N LYS A 313 -0.15 -10.71 21.53
CA LYS A 313 -0.67 -10.08 20.32
C LYS A 313 0.00 -8.72 20.04
N ARG A 314 0.50 -8.59 18.80
CA ARG A 314 1.08 -7.35 18.27
C ARG A 314 -0.04 -6.41 17.82
N VAL A 315 0.08 -5.14 18.17
CA VAL A 315 -0.84 -4.06 17.76
C VAL A 315 -0.06 -3.05 16.93
N GLN A 316 -0.57 -2.66 15.77
CA GLN A 316 0.04 -1.65 14.91
C GLN A 316 -0.86 -0.43 14.80
N ILE A 317 -0.40 0.71 15.31
CA ILE A 317 -1.03 2.00 15.00
C ILE A 317 -0.60 2.42 13.60
N VAL A 318 -1.56 2.53 12.68
CA VAL A 318 -1.32 3.04 11.33
C VAL A 318 -1.28 4.56 11.36
N LEU A 319 -0.16 5.16 10.95
CA LEU A 319 0.10 6.60 11.05
C LEU A 319 -0.50 7.37 9.87
N MET A 320 -1.83 7.38 9.83
CA MET A 320 -2.63 8.04 8.80
C MET A 320 -3.70 8.91 9.47
N SER A 321 -3.63 10.22 9.22
CA SER A 321 -4.60 11.21 9.68
C SER A 321 -5.83 11.19 8.77
N VAL A 322 -6.90 10.55 9.24
CA VAL A 322 -8.19 10.48 8.55
C VAL A 322 -9.29 11.12 9.37
N LYS A 323 -10.37 11.56 8.71
CA LYS A 323 -11.50 12.20 9.40
C LYS A 323 -12.52 11.19 9.91
N SER A 324 -12.70 10.07 9.21
CA SER A 324 -13.74 9.08 9.50
C SER A 324 -13.30 7.64 9.22
N PRO A 325 -14.01 6.62 9.76
CA PRO A 325 -13.79 5.22 9.38
C PRO A 325 -14.02 4.93 7.89
N LEU A 326 -14.92 5.66 7.21
CA LEU A 326 -15.08 5.55 5.76
C LEU A 326 -13.77 5.86 5.03
N ASP A 327 -13.06 6.90 5.44
CA ASP A 327 -11.74 7.23 4.86
C ASP A 327 -10.73 6.10 5.09
N VAL A 328 -10.76 5.42 6.24
CA VAL A 328 -9.92 4.25 6.50
C VAL A 328 -10.24 3.14 5.48
N LEU A 329 -11.51 2.79 5.32
CA LEU A 329 -11.93 1.71 4.43
C LEU A 329 -11.63 2.01 2.96
N LEU A 330 -11.77 3.26 2.54
CA LEU A 330 -11.46 3.73 1.18
C LEU A 330 -9.95 3.68 0.86
N ASN A 331 -9.09 3.52 1.87
CA ASN A 331 -7.64 3.41 1.71
C ASN A 331 -7.14 1.96 1.64
N PHE A 332 -8.02 0.96 1.77
CA PHE A 332 -7.63 -0.43 1.52
C PHE A 332 -7.44 -0.72 0.03
N ASP A 333 -6.41 -1.52 -0.21
CA ASP A 333 -5.92 -1.97 -1.50
C ASP A 333 -6.67 -3.17 -2.06
N LEU A 334 -6.87 -4.19 -1.21
CA LEU A 334 -7.62 -5.38 -1.54
C LEU A 334 -9.06 -5.20 -1.07
N ASP A 335 -9.99 -5.55 -1.95
CA ASP A 335 -11.42 -5.43 -1.68
C ASP A 335 -11.82 -6.17 -0.40
N ILE A 336 -11.32 -7.39 -0.23
CA ILE A 336 -11.63 -8.20 0.96
C ILE A 336 -11.11 -7.60 2.27
N CYS A 337 -10.09 -6.75 2.21
CA CYS A 337 -9.56 -6.09 3.40
C CYS A 337 -10.36 -4.84 3.80
N SER A 338 -11.31 -4.40 2.97
CA SER A 338 -12.05 -3.15 3.15
C SER A 338 -13.19 -3.28 4.16
N MET A 339 -12.86 -3.75 5.37
CA MET A 339 -13.76 -3.92 6.51
C MET A 339 -13.09 -3.51 7.83
N GLY A 340 -13.88 -3.11 8.81
CA GLY A 340 -13.38 -2.70 10.12
C GLY A 340 -14.42 -2.69 11.24
N TYR A 341 -13.94 -2.53 12.46
CA TYR A 341 -14.66 -2.62 13.72
C TYR A 341 -14.39 -1.37 14.56
N ASP A 342 -15.47 -0.69 14.99
CA ASP A 342 -15.43 0.54 15.79
C ASP A 342 -15.72 0.32 17.28
N GLY A 343 -15.66 -0.93 17.76
CA GLY A 343 -16.08 -1.30 19.11
C GLY A 343 -17.57 -1.62 19.25
N LYS A 344 -18.41 -1.20 18.30
CA LYS A 344 -19.88 -1.34 18.36
C LYS A 344 -20.48 -1.98 17.11
N ARG A 345 -19.81 -1.90 15.96
CA ARG A 345 -20.31 -2.33 14.65
C ARG A 345 -19.18 -2.87 13.80
N LEU A 346 -19.51 -3.92 13.03
CA LEU A 346 -18.68 -4.41 11.94
C LEU A 346 -19.16 -3.74 10.65
N LEU A 347 -18.31 -2.90 10.06
CA LEU A 347 -18.60 -2.09 8.89
C LEU A 347 -17.68 -2.50 7.74
N MET A 348 -18.18 -2.49 6.51
CA MET A 348 -17.36 -2.77 5.33
C MET A 348 -17.82 -2.00 4.10
N LEU A 349 -16.93 -1.83 3.13
CA LEU A 349 -17.31 -1.30 1.83
C LEU A 349 -18.08 -2.34 1.02
N PRO A 350 -18.96 -1.91 0.08
CA PRO A 350 -19.65 -2.82 -0.84
C PRO A 350 -18.71 -3.78 -1.58
N LYS A 351 -17.50 -3.34 -1.91
CA LYS A 351 -16.46 -4.17 -2.54
C LYS A 351 -16.00 -5.35 -1.68
N ALA A 352 -15.94 -5.18 -0.36
CA ALA A 352 -15.59 -6.26 0.57
C ALA A 352 -16.72 -7.30 0.66
N ALA A 353 -17.97 -6.84 0.75
CA ALA A 353 -19.13 -7.74 0.74
C ALA A 353 -19.19 -8.56 -0.56
N ARG A 354 -18.97 -7.92 -1.71
CA ARG A 354 -18.85 -8.62 -3.00
C ARG A 354 -17.66 -9.57 -3.03
N ALA A 355 -16.50 -9.21 -2.46
CA ALA A 355 -15.34 -10.11 -2.41
C ALA A 355 -15.58 -11.34 -1.50
N LEU A 356 -16.38 -11.23 -0.43
CA LEU A 356 -16.82 -12.39 0.35
C LEU A 356 -17.62 -13.37 -0.52
N GLU A 357 -18.57 -12.83 -1.29
CA GLU A 357 -19.47 -13.57 -2.20
C GLU A 357 -18.74 -14.22 -3.38
N THR A 358 -17.89 -13.46 -4.06
CA THR A 358 -17.27 -13.92 -5.30
C THR A 358 -15.91 -14.56 -5.07
N GLY A 359 -15.27 -14.32 -3.93
CA GLY A 359 -13.88 -14.69 -3.65
C GLY A 359 -12.86 -14.02 -4.56
N TYR A 360 -13.18 -12.86 -5.13
CA TYR A 360 -12.28 -12.09 -5.98
C TYR A 360 -12.07 -10.67 -5.46
N ASN A 361 -10.81 -10.24 -5.47
CA ASN A 361 -10.46 -8.84 -5.49
C ASN A 361 -10.47 -8.34 -6.95
N VAL A 362 -11.07 -7.18 -7.23
CA VAL A 362 -11.06 -6.57 -8.56
C VAL A 362 -9.83 -5.70 -8.71
N PHE A 363 -9.10 -5.95 -9.80
CA PHE A 363 -7.93 -5.18 -10.16
C PHE A 363 -8.33 -3.80 -10.68
N ASN A 364 -7.56 -2.78 -10.28
CA ASN A 364 -7.52 -1.46 -10.89
C ASN A 364 -6.08 -0.92 -10.83
N MET A 365 -5.77 0.21 -11.50
CA MET A 365 -4.39 0.74 -11.46
C MET A 365 -3.96 1.28 -10.10
N ASP A 366 -4.86 1.43 -9.14
CA ASP A 366 -4.47 1.79 -7.78
C ASP A 366 -3.60 0.69 -7.12
N TRP A 367 -3.66 -0.54 -7.65
CA TRP A 367 -2.77 -1.64 -7.26
C TRP A 367 -1.32 -1.43 -7.71
N VAL A 368 -1.10 -0.72 -8.81
CA VAL A 368 0.25 -0.59 -9.40
C VAL A 368 0.86 0.74 -9.00
N ASP A 369 0.09 1.81 -9.13
CA ASP A 369 0.57 3.18 -8.99
C ASP A 369 0.16 3.80 -7.63
N GLY A 370 -0.54 3.04 -6.78
CA GLY A 370 -1.24 3.57 -5.61
C GLY A 370 -2.51 4.34 -6.00
N HIS A 371 -3.46 4.43 -5.06
CA HIS A 371 -4.64 5.28 -5.24
C HIS A 371 -4.21 6.76 -5.19
N TRP A 372 -4.79 7.66 -5.98
CA TRP A 372 -4.39 9.08 -6.00
C TRP A 372 -4.68 9.84 -4.67
N LEU A 373 -5.64 9.33 -3.89
CA LEU A 373 -5.86 9.65 -2.47
C LEU A 373 -5.17 8.68 -1.49
N ASN A 374 -4.55 7.57 -1.92
CA ASN A 374 -3.62 6.82 -1.06
C ASN A 374 -2.21 7.32 -1.29
N ARG A 375 -1.59 7.83 -0.23
CA ARG A 375 -0.18 8.24 -0.28
C ARG A 375 0.76 7.10 0.09
N ARG A 376 0.21 5.90 0.30
CA ARG A 376 0.92 4.63 0.51
C ARG A 376 1.28 4.02 -0.85
N GLN A 377 2.58 3.98 -1.15
CA GLN A 377 3.09 3.00 -2.12
C GLN A 377 2.86 1.61 -1.52
N PRO A 378 2.30 0.69 -2.30
CA PRO A 378 1.85 -0.56 -1.73
C PRO A 378 2.93 -1.63 -1.66
N SER A 379 2.93 -2.38 -0.56
CA SER A 379 3.52 -3.73 -0.43
C SER A 379 2.75 -4.79 -1.25
N MET A 380 2.18 -4.32 -2.35
CA MET A 380 0.98 -4.81 -3.02
C MET A 380 1.09 -6.27 -3.40
N PRO A 381 2.16 -6.68 -4.09
CA PRO A 381 2.04 -7.96 -4.73
C PRO A 381 2.41 -9.10 -3.79
N ILE A 382 3.10 -8.85 -2.67
CA ILE A 382 3.18 -9.82 -1.55
C ILE A 382 1.81 -10.00 -0.89
N ARG A 383 1.04 -8.91 -0.71
CA ARG A 383 -0.30 -8.99 -0.12
C ARG A 383 -1.26 -9.76 -1.03
N VAL A 384 -1.17 -9.61 -2.35
CA VAL A 384 -1.98 -10.39 -3.29
C VAL A 384 -1.78 -11.90 -3.06
N PHE A 385 -0.54 -12.38 -2.95
CA PHE A 385 -0.26 -13.79 -2.66
C PHE A 385 -0.73 -14.20 -1.26
N LYS A 386 -0.50 -13.37 -0.24
CA LYS A 386 -0.99 -13.60 1.13
C LYS A 386 -2.50 -13.81 1.19
N TYR A 387 -3.28 -13.07 0.41
CA TYR A 387 -4.74 -13.21 0.39
C TYR A 387 -5.23 -14.27 -0.62
N ALA A 388 -4.43 -14.60 -1.64
CA ALA A 388 -4.65 -15.82 -2.43
C ALA A 388 -4.54 -17.07 -1.56
N ASP A 389 -3.56 -17.13 -0.65
CA ASP A 389 -3.45 -18.19 0.37
C ASP A 389 -4.63 -18.24 1.35
N LYS A 390 -5.36 -17.13 1.49
CA LYS A 390 -6.60 -17.04 2.29
C LYS A 390 -7.87 -17.32 1.49
N GLY A 391 -7.76 -17.77 0.23
CA GLY A 391 -8.93 -18.14 -0.56
C GLY A 391 -9.48 -17.07 -1.48
N TYR A 392 -8.70 -16.04 -1.84
CA TYR A 392 -9.15 -14.91 -2.66
C TYR A 392 -8.29 -14.70 -3.91
N GLY A 393 -8.88 -14.91 -5.09
CA GLY A 393 -8.26 -14.66 -6.39
C GLY A 393 -8.31 -13.18 -6.80
N VAL A 394 -7.84 -12.90 -8.01
CA VAL A 394 -7.90 -11.56 -8.61
C VAL A 394 -8.66 -11.60 -9.94
N ARG A 395 -9.50 -10.59 -10.16
CA ARG A 395 -10.30 -10.43 -11.39
C ARG A 395 -10.05 -9.08 -12.05
N ILE A 396 -9.65 -9.12 -13.32
CA ILE A 396 -9.67 -7.98 -14.24
C ILE A 396 -11.00 -8.03 -14.99
N THR A 397 -11.90 -7.08 -14.75
CA THR A 397 -13.26 -7.14 -15.32
C THR A 397 -13.25 -6.96 -16.85
N GLN A 398 -14.21 -7.61 -17.54
CA GLN A 398 -14.36 -7.46 -18.99
C GLN A 398 -14.54 -5.99 -19.42
N ARG A 399 -15.24 -5.20 -18.61
CA ARG A 399 -15.43 -3.77 -18.87
C ARG A 399 -14.11 -3.02 -18.86
N TYR A 400 -13.24 -3.32 -17.90
CA TYR A 400 -11.95 -2.64 -17.78
C TYR A 400 -11.04 -2.95 -18.98
N LEU A 401 -11.08 -4.20 -19.46
CA LEU A 401 -10.45 -4.61 -20.72
C LEU A 401 -11.01 -3.81 -21.91
N ASN A 402 -12.34 -3.74 -22.03
CA ASN A 402 -13.01 -3.00 -23.10
C ASN A 402 -12.64 -1.51 -23.08
N ALA A 403 -12.63 -0.87 -21.90
CA ALA A 403 -12.26 0.53 -21.74
C ALA A 403 -10.81 0.82 -22.16
N SER A 404 -9.94 -0.18 -22.03
CA SER A 404 -8.51 -0.11 -22.39
C SER A 404 -8.23 -0.55 -23.83
N GLY A 405 -9.24 -1.05 -24.54
CA GLY A 405 -9.11 -1.59 -25.89
C GLY A 405 -8.26 -2.87 -25.93
N LEU A 406 -8.30 -3.67 -24.86
CA LEU A 406 -7.62 -4.95 -24.73
C LEU A 406 -8.63 -6.10 -24.77
N ALA A 407 -8.20 -7.25 -25.29
CA ALA A 407 -8.98 -8.49 -25.27
C ALA A 407 -8.40 -9.47 -24.23
N VAL A 408 -9.23 -10.38 -23.72
CA VAL A 408 -8.82 -11.43 -22.77
C VAL A 408 -7.69 -12.28 -23.37
N ASP A 409 -7.73 -12.59 -24.66
CA ASP A 409 -6.72 -13.38 -25.36
C ASP A 409 -5.31 -12.77 -25.28
N VAL A 410 -5.21 -11.44 -25.20
CA VAL A 410 -3.92 -10.75 -25.04
C VAL A 410 -3.32 -11.08 -23.67
N LEU A 411 -4.14 -11.01 -22.62
CA LEU A 411 -3.72 -11.33 -21.25
C LEU A 411 -3.38 -12.82 -21.13
N GLN A 412 -4.19 -13.70 -21.74
CA GLN A 412 -3.93 -15.13 -21.76
C GLN A 412 -2.62 -15.47 -22.49
N SER A 413 -2.33 -14.80 -23.60
CA SER A 413 -1.06 -14.97 -24.31
C SER A 413 0.13 -14.54 -23.45
N ILE A 414 0.01 -13.44 -22.70
CA ILE A 414 1.04 -13.00 -21.74
C ILE A 414 1.23 -14.04 -20.63
N ALA A 415 0.13 -14.58 -20.09
CA ALA A 415 0.15 -15.62 -19.07
C ALA A 415 0.86 -16.89 -19.53
N ASN A 416 0.54 -17.36 -20.73
CA ASN A 416 1.19 -18.54 -21.30
C ASN A 416 2.71 -18.33 -21.44
N ARG A 417 3.14 -17.16 -21.93
CA ARG A 417 4.58 -16.84 -22.01
C ARG A 417 5.24 -16.77 -20.63
N ALA A 418 4.54 -16.21 -19.63
CA ALA A 418 5.04 -16.15 -18.26
C ALA A 418 5.19 -17.54 -17.64
N ASN A 419 4.23 -18.45 -17.86
CA ASN A 419 4.28 -19.84 -17.43
C ASN A 419 5.43 -20.58 -18.10
N GLU A 420 5.51 -20.53 -19.44
CA GLU A 420 6.60 -21.15 -20.20
C GLU A 420 7.97 -20.65 -19.76
N TRP A 421 8.11 -19.35 -19.49
CA TRP A 421 9.36 -18.78 -18.99
C TRP A 421 9.68 -19.31 -17.58
N THR A 422 8.68 -19.40 -16.71
CA THR A 422 8.85 -19.84 -15.32
C THR A 422 9.21 -21.32 -15.26
N GLU A 423 8.54 -22.17 -16.03
CA GLU A 423 8.85 -23.60 -16.16
C GLU A 423 10.29 -23.80 -16.65
N ARG A 424 10.70 -23.13 -17.72
CA ARG A 424 12.09 -23.18 -18.21
C ARG A 424 13.11 -22.74 -17.18
N THR A 425 12.79 -21.71 -16.39
CA THR A 425 13.67 -21.20 -15.33
C THR A 425 13.80 -22.22 -14.21
N ILE A 426 12.69 -22.78 -13.75
CA ILE A 426 12.67 -23.85 -12.74
C ILE A 426 13.51 -25.05 -13.23
N ASP A 427 13.28 -25.52 -14.46
CA ASP A 427 14.03 -26.64 -15.05
C ASP A 427 15.52 -26.35 -15.15
N SER A 428 15.89 -25.16 -15.63
CA SER A 428 17.30 -24.76 -15.77
C SER A 428 18.01 -24.68 -14.42
N CYS A 429 17.38 -24.10 -13.41
CA CYS A 429 17.93 -24.02 -12.06
C CYS A 429 17.96 -25.40 -11.36
N LEU A 430 17.04 -26.32 -11.70
CA LEU A 430 17.05 -27.71 -11.24
C LEU A 430 18.16 -28.55 -11.88
N LEU A 431 18.54 -28.24 -13.12
CA LEU A 431 19.61 -28.92 -13.87
C LEU A 431 21.02 -28.42 -13.47
N PHE A 432 21.16 -27.13 -13.15
CA PHE A 432 22.42 -26.51 -12.75
C PHE A 432 22.47 -26.23 -11.23
N SER A 433 22.61 -27.28 -10.42
CA SER A 433 23.07 -27.13 -9.02
C SER A 433 24.57 -27.45 -8.95
N PRO A 434 25.47 -26.49 -8.72
CA PRO A 434 26.86 -26.82 -8.40
C PRO A 434 26.91 -27.52 -7.03
N PRO A 435 27.68 -28.60 -6.88
CA PRO A 435 27.97 -29.15 -5.56
C PRO A 435 28.90 -28.18 -4.81
N ASP A 436 28.46 -27.68 -3.66
CA ASP A 436 29.28 -26.99 -2.65
C ASP A 436 30.13 -25.78 -3.14
N GLU A 437 29.57 -24.57 -3.15
CA GLU A 437 30.38 -23.37 -2.86
C GLU A 437 29.85 -22.69 -1.60
N ARG A 438 30.56 -22.96 -0.49
CA ARG A 438 30.34 -22.35 0.82
C ARG A 438 30.76 -20.87 0.76
N PRO A 439 29.93 -19.91 1.18
CA PRO A 439 30.44 -18.58 1.53
C PRO A 439 31.36 -18.74 2.74
N ASN A 440 32.63 -18.36 2.59
CA ASN A 440 33.57 -18.36 3.71
C ASN A 440 33.04 -17.49 4.86
N GLY A 441 32.73 -18.12 6.01
CA GLY A 441 32.64 -17.43 7.30
C GLY A 441 31.26 -17.30 7.98
N SER A 442 30.24 -18.10 7.65
CA SER A 442 29.01 -18.16 8.46
C SER A 442 28.98 -19.40 9.35
N ASP A 443 28.69 -19.18 10.64
CA ASP A 443 28.84 -20.12 11.74
C ASP A 443 27.92 -21.36 11.62
N ASP A 444 28.50 -22.51 11.95
CA ASP A 444 27.90 -23.84 11.90
C ASP A 444 26.81 -23.96 12.97
N ARG A 445 25.53 -23.90 12.57
CA ARG A 445 24.43 -24.73 13.11
C ARG A 445 23.09 -24.36 12.47
N THR A 446 22.47 -25.35 11.82
CA THR A 446 21.13 -25.40 11.20
C THR A 446 21.04 -24.97 9.73
N ARG A 447 21.16 -25.95 8.82
CA ARG A 447 20.11 -26.31 7.84
C ARG A 447 20.55 -27.47 6.97
N GLU A 448 19.73 -28.52 6.94
CA GLU A 448 19.79 -29.57 5.92
C GLU A 448 19.76 -28.92 4.53
N ALA A 449 20.71 -29.29 3.68
CA ALA A 449 20.81 -28.82 2.31
C ALA A 449 19.68 -29.42 1.47
N VAL A 450 18.50 -28.81 1.56
CA VAL A 450 17.43 -28.96 0.57
C VAL A 450 17.52 -27.75 -0.35
N ASN A 451 17.71 -27.98 -1.65
CA ASN A 451 17.83 -26.94 -2.67
C ASN A 451 16.58 -26.05 -2.66
N PHE A 452 16.68 -24.83 -2.14
CA PHE A 452 15.58 -23.88 -2.05
C PHE A 452 15.67 -22.83 -3.17
N PHE A 453 14.76 -22.86 -4.14
CA PHE A 453 14.59 -21.80 -5.14
C PHE A 453 13.83 -20.62 -4.54
N GLY A 454 14.40 -19.42 -4.52
CA GLY A 454 13.76 -18.22 -3.97
C GLY A 454 13.27 -17.26 -5.04
N TRP A 455 12.34 -16.38 -4.68
CA TRP A 455 11.79 -15.36 -5.58
C TRP A 455 12.86 -14.38 -6.10
N GLY A 456 14.03 -14.32 -5.44
CA GLY A 456 15.19 -13.53 -5.88
C GLY A 456 15.89 -14.02 -7.14
N ILE A 457 15.66 -15.23 -7.64
CA ILE A 457 16.20 -15.65 -8.95
C ILE A 457 15.57 -14.84 -10.10
N LEU A 458 14.36 -14.31 -9.91
CA LEU A 458 13.76 -13.31 -10.80
C LEU A 458 14.52 -11.95 -10.77
N SER A 459 15.46 -11.78 -9.85
CA SER A 459 16.19 -10.52 -9.60
C SER A 459 17.71 -10.60 -9.80
N GLU A 460 18.30 -11.80 -9.90
CA GLU A 460 19.74 -11.98 -10.07
C GLU A 460 20.13 -12.15 -11.54
N GLU A 461 20.63 -11.06 -12.14
CA GLU A 461 21.41 -11.11 -13.38
C GLU A 461 22.81 -10.49 -13.15
N PRO A 462 23.87 -11.05 -13.76
CA PRO A 462 25.20 -10.45 -13.74
C PRO A 462 25.29 -9.20 -14.62
N HIS A 463 26.04 -8.24 -14.11
CA HIS A 463 26.26 -6.89 -14.61
C HIS A 463 26.54 -6.75 -16.12
N THR A 464 25.58 -6.20 -16.88
CA THR A 464 25.90 -5.43 -18.11
C THR A 464 25.10 -4.12 -18.15
N SER A 465 25.75 -3.07 -18.66
CA SER A 465 25.47 -1.66 -18.35
C SER A 465 24.34 -0.98 -19.14
N GLU A 466 23.61 -1.69 -19.99
CA GLU A 466 22.55 -1.10 -20.83
C GLU A 466 21.14 -1.68 -20.57
N ALA A 467 21.01 -2.86 -19.94
CA ALA A 467 19.73 -3.45 -19.50
C ALA A 467 19.23 -2.91 -18.14
N LYS A 468 19.81 -1.80 -17.67
CA LYS A 468 19.65 -1.26 -16.31
C LYS A 468 18.29 -0.67 -15.99
N LEU A 469 17.38 -0.56 -16.95
CA LEU A 469 16.40 0.52 -16.88
C LEU A 469 15.13 0.20 -16.08
N LEU A 470 14.42 -0.91 -16.24
CA LEU A 470 13.00 -0.87 -15.81
C LEU A 470 12.36 -2.23 -15.49
N THR A 471 13.15 -3.28 -15.24
CA THR A 471 12.69 -4.68 -15.05
C THR A 471 12.65 -5.16 -13.60
N ARG A 472 13.08 -4.33 -12.64
CA ARG A 472 13.31 -4.76 -11.26
C ARG A 472 12.10 -4.46 -10.38
N GLY A 473 11.26 -5.47 -10.16
CA GLY A 473 10.18 -5.41 -9.19
C GLY A 473 8.94 -6.21 -9.55
N LEU A 474 8.35 -6.81 -8.54
CA LEU A 474 7.06 -7.47 -8.63
C LEU A 474 5.97 -6.42 -8.96
N GLY A 475 5.26 -6.59 -10.09
CA GLY A 475 4.19 -5.67 -10.50
C GLY A 475 4.61 -4.50 -11.40
N VAL A 476 5.87 -4.44 -11.87
CA VAL A 476 6.35 -3.37 -12.76
C VAL A 476 5.70 -3.40 -14.15
N GLY A 477 5.28 -4.58 -14.59
CA GLY A 477 4.48 -4.84 -15.78
C GLY A 477 3.67 -6.13 -15.60
N PHE A 478 2.62 -6.32 -16.39
CA PHE A 478 1.71 -7.46 -16.21
C PHE A 478 2.39 -8.82 -16.40
N GLU A 479 3.25 -8.96 -17.42
CA GLU A 479 3.99 -10.22 -17.63
C GLU A 479 4.91 -10.54 -16.45
N SER A 480 5.58 -9.52 -15.87
CA SER A 480 6.39 -9.70 -14.67
C SER A 480 5.54 -10.18 -13.48
N LEU A 481 4.36 -9.58 -13.27
CA LEU A 481 3.41 -10.07 -12.26
C LEU A 481 3.04 -11.53 -12.49
N LEU A 482 2.70 -11.90 -13.73
CA LEU A 482 2.30 -13.27 -14.06
C LEU A 482 3.43 -14.29 -13.93
N ARG A 483 4.70 -13.91 -14.12
CA ARG A 483 5.84 -14.80 -13.81
C ARG A 483 5.92 -15.12 -12.32
N HIS A 484 5.62 -14.15 -11.47
CA HIS A 484 5.57 -14.38 -10.03
C HIS A 484 4.33 -15.18 -9.62
N VAL A 485 3.19 -14.98 -10.28
CA VAL A 485 1.99 -15.83 -10.12
C VAL A 485 2.32 -17.26 -10.50
N ALA A 486 2.92 -17.50 -11.66
CA ALA A 486 3.34 -18.82 -12.11
C ALA A 486 4.30 -19.49 -11.11
N LEU A 487 5.27 -18.74 -10.57
CA LEU A 487 6.20 -19.26 -9.57
C LEU A 487 5.50 -19.58 -8.24
N TRP A 488 4.57 -18.73 -7.81
CA TRP A 488 3.75 -18.97 -6.63
C TRP A 488 2.88 -20.22 -6.81
N GLU A 489 2.23 -20.38 -7.97
CA GLU A 489 1.41 -21.55 -8.30
C GLU A 489 2.26 -22.82 -8.35
N ALA A 490 3.43 -22.78 -9.00
CA ALA A 490 4.39 -23.89 -9.01
C ALA A 490 4.89 -24.26 -7.60
N SER A 491 4.99 -23.29 -6.69
CA SER A 491 5.36 -23.55 -5.29
C SER A 491 4.32 -24.38 -4.53
N ILE A 492 3.07 -24.42 -5.00
CA ILE A 492 2.02 -25.27 -4.43
C ILE A 492 2.35 -26.73 -4.70
N ASP A 493 2.72 -27.06 -5.93
CA ASP A 493 3.02 -28.43 -6.36
C ASP A 493 4.45 -28.89 -5.99
N HIS A 494 5.37 -27.94 -5.84
CA HIS A 494 6.79 -28.18 -5.52
C HIS A 494 7.22 -27.56 -4.17
N SER A 495 6.33 -27.58 -3.17
CA SER A 495 6.52 -26.93 -1.86
C SER A 495 7.80 -27.31 -1.10
N SER A 496 8.39 -28.47 -1.38
CA SER A 496 9.67 -28.91 -0.79
C SER A 496 10.91 -28.36 -1.49
N ARG A 497 10.78 -27.74 -2.67
CA ARG A 497 11.89 -27.28 -3.53
C ARG A 497 11.82 -25.78 -3.83
N ILE A 498 10.63 -25.20 -3.88
CA ILE A 498 10.43 -23.77 -4.15
C ILE A 498 10.14 -23.06 -2.82
N SER A 499 11.10 -22.26 -2.39
CA SER A 499 10.96 -21.37 -1.25
C SER A 499 10.09 -20.17 -1.64
N GLN A 500 8.98 -19.98 -0.96
CA GLN A 500 8.23 -18.71 -1.01
C GLN A 500 9.00 -17.54 -0.39
N ARG A 501 10.27 -17.73 0.03
CA ARG A 501 11.10 -16.67 0.62
C ARG A 501 11.34 -15.55 -0.38
N SER A 502 10.83 -14.38 0.00
CA SER A 502 10.89 -13.12 -0.74
C SER A 502 12.25 -12.45 -0.58
N THR A 503 13.25 -12.80 -1.40
CA THR A 503 14.45 -11.96 -1.56
C THR A 503 14.26 -10.80 -2.55
N VAL A 504 13.02 -10.55 -3.02
CA VAL A 504 12.68 -9.47 -3.98
C VAL A 504 12.59 -8.08 -3.31
N THR A 505 12.73 -7.99 -1.99
CA THR A 505 12.60 -6.72 -1.24
C THR A 505 13.76 -5.73 -1.44
N GLN A 506 14.83 -6.08 -2.16
CA GLN A 506 15.99 -5.18 -2.32
C GLN A 506 15.70 -3.90 -3.12
N GLY A 507 14.57 -3.77 -3.81
CA GLY A 507 14.31 -2.61 -4.67
C GLY A 507 13.10 -1.75 -4.31
N GLN A 508 11.99 -2.33 -3.84
CA GLN A 508 10.69 -1.64 -3.91
C GLN A 508 10.01 -1.34 -2.58
N ASP A 509 10.36 -2.00 -1.48
CA ASP A 509 9.79 -1.71 -0.15
C ASP A 509 10.79 -2.05 0.96
N SER A 510 11.95 -1.37 0.96
CA SER A 510 12.84 -1.41 2.13
C SER A 510 12.24 -0.70 3.37
N GLU A 511 11.01 -0.15 3.27
CA GLU A 511 10.32 0.52 4.38
C GLU A 511 9.61 -0.45 5.33
N GLU A 512 9.02 -1.56 4.85
CA GLU A 512 8.23 -2.45 5.72
C GLU A 512 9.06 -3.53 6.42
N LEU A 513 10.19 -3.99 5.84
CA LEU A 513 10.78 -5.27 6.27
C LEU A 513 12.31 -5.33 6.24
N ALA A 514 13.02 -4.22 6.42
CA ALA A 514 14.46 -4.33 6.65
C ALA A 514 14.82 -4.88 8.06
N TYR A 515 13.80 -5.04 8.90
CA TYR A 515 13.77 -5.89 10.10
C TYR A 515 12.72 -7.00 9.98
N GLY A 516 12.47 -7.44 8.74
CA GLY A 516 11.26 -8.15 8.42
C GLY A 516 11.06 -9.48 9.12
N GLU A 517 9.84 -10.01 8.98
CA GLU A 517 9.44 -11.33 9.47
C GLU A 517 10.40 -12.43 9.03
N ASP A 518 11.12 -12.28 7.91
CA ASP A 518 12.14 -13.24 7.47
C ASP A 518 13.35 -13.35 8.43
N LYS A 519 13.74 -12.24 9.07
CA LYS A 519 14.86 -12.19 10.03
C LYS A 519 14.39 -12.34 11.48
N TYR A 520 13.20 -11.81 11.79
CA TYR A 520 12.59 -11.87 13.12
C TYR A 520 11.18 -12.44 13.00
N LYS A 521 11.10 -13.75 12.76
CA LYS A 521 9.81 -14.45 12.65
C LYS A 521 9.05 -14.32 13.95
N TRP A 522 7.76 -14.03 13.83
CA TRP A 522 6.86 -14.03 14.98
C TRP A 522 6.43 -15.47 15.30
N ASP A 523 7.35 -16.22 15.88
CA ASP A 523 7.20 -17.62 16.26
C ASP A 523 7.88 -17.88 17.62
N PRO A 524 7.87 -19.11 18.17
CA PRO A 524 8.50 -19.41 19.46
C PRO A 524 10.00 -19.08 19.57
N SER A 525 10.70 -18.84 18.46
CA SER A 525 12.12 -18.40 18.46
C SER A 525 12.30 -16.89 18.59
N PHE A 526 11.21 -16.12 18.54
CA PHE A 526 11.25 -14.67 18.62
C PHE A 526 11.84 -14.18 19.95
N ASN A 527 12.81 -13.26 19.86
CA ASN A 527 13.43 -12.62 21.02
C ASN A 527 13.54 -11.10 20.83
N ILE A 528 13.09 -10.36 21.85
CA ILE A 528 13.10 -8.89 21.80
C ILE A 528 14.51 -8.31 21.85
N GLY A 529 15.42 -8.95 22.58
CA GLY A 529 16.83 -8.55 22.62
C GLY A 529 17.46 -8.62 21.22
N ASP A 530 17.22 -9.71 20.51
CA ASP A 530 17.70 -9.90 19.13
C ASP A 530 17.09 -8.90 18.17
N LEU A 531 15.78 -8.60 18.32
CA LEU A 531 15.14 -7.53 17.57
C LEU A 531 15.81 -6.18 17.85
N MET A 532 16.00 -5.79 19.11
CA MET A 532 16.65 -4.52 19.48
C MET A 532 18.10 -4.42 18.97
N ILE A 533 18.84 -5.53 18.97
CA ILE A 533 20.18 -5.60 18.35
C ILE A 533 20.05 -5.37 16.84
N GLY A 534 19.10 -6.03 16.18
CA GLY A 534 18.72 -5.75 14.80
C GLY A 534 18.46 -4.27 14.57
N LEU A 535 17.50 -3.71 15.30
CA LEU A 535 17.08 -2.30 15.24
C LEU A 535 18.26 -1.32 15.39
N ARG A 536 19.31 -1.69 16.12
CA ARG A 536 20.56 -0.93 16.15
C ARG A 536 21.42 -1.14 14.91
N VAL A 537 21.62 -2.39 14.49
CA VAL A 537 22.43 -2.74 13.32
C VAL A 537 21.93 -2.04 12.07
N PHE A 538 20.65 -2.16 11.70
CA PHE A 538 20.23 -1.45 10.47
C PHE A 538 20.22 0.06 10.56
N ASN A 539 19.96 0.67 11.73
CA ASN A 539 20.18 2.11 11.86
C ASN A 539 21.67 2.46 11.65
N SER A 540 22.60 1.63 12.15
CA SER A 540 24.04 1.78 11.93
C SER A 540 24.41 1.57 10.46
N ASP A 541 23.85 0.58 9.78
CA ASP A 541 24.13 0.31 8.36
C ASP A 541 23.69 1.49 7.49
N TRP A 542 22.54 2.12 7.80
CA TRP A 542 22.09 3.34 7.14
C TRP A 542 22.99 4.54 7.43
N GLU A 543 23.43 4.69 8.68
CA GLU A 543 24.40 5.70 9.07
C GLU A 543 25.71 5.53 8.28
N ASP A 544 26.22 4.31 8.23
CA ASP A 544 27.49 4.00 7.58
C ASP A 544 27.41 4.24 6.07
N ASN A 545 26.37 3.75 5.40
CA ASN A 545 26.12 4.00 3.97
C ASN A 545 26.05 5.51 3.65
N PHE A 546 25.36 6.30 4.48
CA PHE A 546 25.28 7.74 4.26
C PHE A 546 26.65 8.42 4.38
N PHE A 547 27.42 8.12 5.42
CA PHE A 547 28.75 8.70 5.60
C PHE A 547 29.76 8.21 4.55
N GLU A 548 29.61 6.98 4.04
CA GLU A 548 30.40 6.48 2.91
C GLU A 548 30.13 7.31 1.66
N ASN A 549 28.87 7.62 1.36
CA ASN A 549 28.52 8.51 0.25
C ASN A 549 29.08 9.93 0.44
N ILE A 550 29.08 10.49 1.66
CA ILE A 550 29.74 11.78 1.93
C ILE A 550 31.25 11.69 1.69
N ALA A 551 31.92 10.69 2.27
CA ALA A 551 33.35 10.52 2.12
C ALA A 551 33.74 10.38 0.65
N ARG A 552 32.93 9.64 -0.12
CA ARG A 552 33.06 9.55 -1.58
C ARG A 552 32.90 10.92 -2.24
N VAL A 553 31.84 11.67 -2.00
CA VAL A 553 31.71 13.01 -2.61
C VAL A 553 32.88 13.95 -2.23
N MET A 554 33.38 13.86 -1.00
CA MET A 554 34.47 14.70 -0.49
C MET A 554 35.87 14.27 -0.99
N SER A 555 36.11 12.98 -1.22
CA SER A 555 37.42 12.46 -1.65
C SER A 555 37.82 12.90 -3.06
N TRP A 556 36.83 13.26 -3.87
CA TRP A 556 37.04 13.82 -5.21
C TRP A 556 37.58 15.26 -5.15
N ARG A 557 37.70 15.88 -3.96
CA ARG A 557 38.39 17.16 -3.70
C ARG A 557 39.93 17.08 -3.75
N GLY A 558 40.48 15.97 -4.22
CA GLY A 558 41.94 15.80 -4.37
C GLY A 558 42.66 15.24 -3.14
N GLN A 559 41.95 14.86 -2.09
CA GLN A 559 42.47 14.03 -1.00
C GLN A 559 41.93 12.62 -1.19
N THR A 560 42.80 11.66 -1.46
CA THR A 560 42.46 10.26 -1.70
C THR A 560 41.82 9.64 -0.46
N ALA A 561 40.50 9.71 -0.30
CA ALA A 561 39.81 8.88 0.68
C ALA A 561 39.77 7.45 0.15
N SER A 562 40.86 6.74 0.38
CA SER A 562 40.97 5.29 0.18
C SER A 562 41.23 4.57 1.52
N THR A 563 41.22 5.29 2.65
CA THR A 563 41.52 4.72 3.96
C THR A 563 40.35 4.84 4.94
N ARG A 564 40.14 3.79 5.73
CA ARG A 564 39.12 3.68 6.79
C ARG A 564 39.26 4.78 7.86
N GLU A 565 40.46 5.35 8.01
CA GLU A 565 40.80 6.41 8.97
C GLU A 565 40.25 7.79 8.56
N GLU A 566 40.28 8.15 7.29
CA GLU A 566 39.72 9.42 6.81
C GLU A 566 38.19 9.43 6.82
N TYR A 567 37.56 8.28 6.55
CA TYR A 567 36.11 8.08 6.78
C TYR A 567 35.75 8.37 8.24
N ALA A 568 36.51 7.78 9.18
CA ALA A 568 36.31 8.01 10.62
C ALA A 568 36.47 9.49 10.99
N LYS A 569 37.36 10.22 10.30
CA LYS A 569 37.56 11.66 10.48
C LYS A 569 36.39 12.49 9.95
N VAL A 570 35.92 12.26 8.72
CA VAL A 570 34.75 12.96 8.14
C VAL A 570 33.51 12.68 8.98
N LYS A 571 33.30 11.42 9.36
CA LYS A 571 32.24 10.99 10.26
C LYS A 571 32.36 11.69 11.61
N GLY A 572 33.55 11.77 12.21
CA GLY A 572 33.81 12.52 13.44
C GLY A 572 33.49 14.02 13.32
N ASP A 573 33.99 14.67 12.28
CA ASP A 573 33.80 16.11 12.03
C ASP A 573 32.32 16.49 11.85
N PHE A 574 31.52 15.60 11.23
CA PHE A 574 30.09 15.79 11.05
C PHE A 574 29.28 15.38 12.31
N ILE A 575 29.55 14.23 12.92
CA ILE A 575 28.79 13.70 14.08
C ILE A 575 28.88 14.61 15.31
N HIS A 576 29.96 15.38 15.47
CA HIS A 576 30.01 16.38 16.54
C HIS A 576 29.08 17.58 16.31
N ARG A 577 28.57 17.75 15.08
CA ARG A 577 27.70 18.87 14.67
C ARG A 577 26.28 18.44 14.33
N VAL A 578 26.04 17.15 14.07
CA VAL A 578 24.73 16.62 13.70
C VAL A 578 24.40 15.35 14.48
N SER A 579 23.14 15.19 14.84
CA SER A 579 22.67 13.95 15.46
C SER A 579 22.69 12.77 14.48
N ARG A 580 22.90 11.56 14.99
CA ARG A 580 23.00 10.35 14.15
C ARG A 580 21.69 10.10 13.37
N PRO A 581 21.78 9.73 12.08
CA PRO A 581 20.60 9.35 11.31
C PRO A 581 20.03 8.05 11.87
N LYS A 582 18.70 7.96 11.89
CA LYS A 582 17.96 6.77 12.30
C LYS A 582 16.67 6.67 11.52
N ARG A 583 16.42 5.51 10.92
CA ARG A 583 15.25 5.24 10.09
C ARG A 583 14.10 4.63 10.89
N VAL A 584 14.42 3.97 12.00
CA VAL A 584 13.47 3.40 12.95
C VAL A 584 13.85 3.86 14.36
N THR A 585 12.87 4.20 15.18
CA THR A 585 13.06 4.46 16.60
C THR A 585 12.29 3.43 17.43
N TYR A 586 12.75 3.14 18.63
CA TYR A 586 12.09 2.20 19.51
C TYR A 586 12.36 2.52 20.97
N SER A 587 11.43 2.16 21.84
CA SER A 587 11.55 2.32 23.28
C SER A 587 10.68 1.29 23.99
N ARG A 588 11.02 0.97 25.25
CA ARG A 588 10.17 0.10 26.08
C ARG A 588 8.84 0.76 26.46
N GLY A 589 8.77 2.09 26.45
CA GLY A 589 7.55 2.85 26.70
C GLY A 589 7.20 3.77 25.54
N ILE A 590 5.92 4.12 25.44
CA ILE A 590 5.40 4.92 24.34
C ILE A 590 5.99 6.34 24.28
N GLU A 591 6.34 6.94 25.42
CA GLU A 591 6.95 8.29 25.46
C GLU A 591 8.28 8.36 24.73
N GLY A 592 9.07 7.27 24.78
CA GLY A 592 10.35 7.25 24.09
C GLY A 592 10.16 7.35 22.58
N VAL A 593 9.17 6.67 21.99
CA VAL A 593 8.95 6.77 20.53
C VAL A 593 8.22 8.04 20.11
N LEU A 594 7.48 8.70 21.00
CA LEU A 594 6.79 9.97 20.70
C LEU A 594 7.66 11.21 20.99
N GLY A 595 8.74 11.07 21.77
CA GLY A 595 9.60 12.16 22.20
C GLY A 595 10.49 12.74 21.08
N PRO A 596 10.89 14.04 21.19
CA PRO A 596 11.69 14.72 20.17
C PRO A 596 13.12 14.19 20.03
N GLU A 597 13.72 13.68 21.11
CA GLU A 597 15.05 13.04 21.08
C GLU A 597 15.08 11.80 20.17
N ASP A 598 13.90 11.20 19.99
CA ASP A 598 13.68 9.94 19.31
C ASP A 598 12.99 10.05 17.95
N ASN A 599 12.98 11.26 17.38
CA ASN A 599 12.58 11.52 16.00
C ASN A 599 13.37 10.66 15.01
N ILE A 600 12.68 10.16 13.98
CA ILE A 600 13.33 9.55 12.82
C ILE A 600 14.11 10.66 12.10
N LYS A 601 15.36 10.39 11.74
CA LYS A 601 16.30 11.35 11.16
C LYS A 601 16.89 10.77 9.90
N LEU A 602 16.46 11.28 8.76
CA LEU A 602 16.99 10.89 7.46
C LEU A 602 17.93 11.96 6.96
N MET A 603 19.09 11.55 6.47
CA MET A 603 20.04 12.45 5.83
C MET A 603 20.34 11.99 4.41
N PHE A 604 20.36 12.93 3.47
CA PHE A 604 20.58 12.66 2.05
C PHE A 604 20.94 13.93 1.29
N PHE A 605 21.42 13.74 0.07
CA PHE A 605 21.75 14.84 -0.84
C PHE A 605 20.49 15.31 -1.58
N ALA A 606 20.33 16.62 -1.74
CA ALA A 606 19.25 17.22 -2.52
C ALA A 606 19.82 18.32 -3.43
N PRO A 607 19.17 18.62 -4.57
CA PRO A 607 19.59 19.72 -5.42
C PRO A 607 19.45 21.05 -4.67
N GLN A 608 20.45 21.94 -4.84
CA GLN A 608 20.50 23.21 -4.11
C GLN A 608 19.22 24.03 -4.29
N GLY A 609 18.72 24.58 -3.20
CA GLY A 609 17.55 25.46 -3.20
C GLY A 609 16.20 24.75 -3.24
N PHE A 610 16.15 23.42 -3.35
CA PHE A 610 14.92 22.66 -3.06
C PHE A 610 14.64 22.59 -1.55
N GLY A 611 15.67 22.40 -0.72
CA GLY A 611 15.51 22.29 0.74
C GLY A 611 14.80 23.49 1.37
N ALA A 612 15.19 24.71 1.00
CA ALA A 612 14.55 25.94 1.50
C ALA A 612 13.08 26.05 1.08
N PHE A 613 12.76 25.66 -0.16
CA PHE A 613 11.38 25.62 -0.67
C PHE A 613 10.53 24.60 0.08
N ALA A 614 11.06 23.37 0.26
CA ALA A 614 10.39 22.31 1.01
C ALA A 614 10.12 22.73 2.46
N LYS A 615 11.12 23.31 3.13
CA LYS A 615 11.00 23.84 4.50
C LYS A 615 9.89 24.88 4.62
N GLN A 616 9.85 25.85 3.70
CA GLN A 616 8.83 26.89 3.71
C GLN A 616 7.42 26.31 3.60
N ILE A 617 7.20 25.37 2.67
CA ILE A 617 5.89 24.74 2.46
C ILE A 617 5.47 23.93 3.69
N ILE A 618 6.36 23.13 4.26
CA ILE A 618 6.05 22.32 5.46
C ILE A 618 5.68 23.24 6.64
N ASN A 619 6.47 24.28 6.90
CA ASN A 619 6.23 25.18 8.03
C ASN A 619 4.95 26.00 7.86
N GLN A 620 4.63 26.44 6.63
CA GLN A 620 3.35 27.11 6.36
C GLN A 620 2.18 26.16 6.60
N ALA A 621 2.27 24.92 6.12
CA ALA A 621 1.20 23.95 6.31
C ALA A 621 0.98 23.62 7.78
N LEU A 622 2.05 23.35 8.54
CA LEU A 622 1.96 23.07 9.97
C LEU A 622 1.38 24.23 10.78
N ALA A 623 1.73 25.48 10.46
CA ALA A 623 1.17 26.65 11.11
C ALA A 623 -0.36 26.77 10.90
N GLU A 624 -0.90 26.19 9.84
CA GLU A 624 -2.33 26.21 9.52
C GLU A 624 -3.07 24.99 10.07
N VAL A 625 -2.51 23.77 9.96
CA VAL A 625 -3.21 22.52 10.32
C VAL A 625 -2.91 22.01 11.73
N ALA A 626 -1.85 22.51 12.38
CA ALA A 626 -1.51 22.17 13.75
C ALA A 626 -0.93 23.38 14.51
N PRO A 627 -1.68 24.49 14.59
CA PRO A 627 -1.23 25.74 15.23
C PRO A 627 -0.90 25.59 16.72
N GLU A 628 -1.49 24.61 17.39
CA GLU A 628 -1.31 24.34 18.83
C GLU A 628 0.06 23.75 19.19
N ILE A 629 0.75 23.16 18.21
CA ILE A 629 2.08 22.55 18.36
C ILE A 629 3.17 23.25 17.54
N PHE A 630 2.80 24.22 16.70
CA PHE A 630 3.74 25.00 15.90
C PHE A 630 4.21 26.26 16.65
N PRO A 631 5.51 26.64 16.62
CA PRO A 631 6.61 25.95 15.97
C PRO A 631 7.03 24.68 16.71
N LEU A 632 7.45 23.67 15.95
CA LEU A 632 7.92 22.40 16.50
C LEU A 632 9.24 22.59 17.26
N PRO A 633 9.52 21.78 18.31
CA PRO A 633 10.77 21.88 19.08
C PRO A 633 12.03 21.61 18.25
N VAL A 634 11.90 20.78 17.20
CA VAL A 634 12.95 20.45 16.24
C VAL A 634 12.44 20.79 14.86
N GLU A 635 13.26 21.49 14.08
CA GLU A 635 12.91 21.90 12.71
C GLU A 635 12.67 20.68 11.82
N PRO A 636 11.57 20.64 11.05
CA PRO A 636 11.25 19.53 10.15
C PRO A 636 12.35 19.20 9.14
N LEU A 637 13.00 20.24 8.61
CA LEU A 637 14.01 20.12 7.56
C LEU A 637 15.11 21.14 7.77
N GLU A 638 16.35 20.66 7.81
CA GLU A 638 17.55 21.47 8.00
C GLU A 638 18.53 21.26 6.85
N ILE A 639 19.15 22.35 6.38
CA ILE A 639 20.26 22.29 5.43
C ILE A 639 21.53 22.28 6.26
N LEU A 640 22.21 21.13 6.32
CA LEU A 640 23.39 20.94 7.16
C LEU A 640 24.66 21.53 6.53
N ALA A 641 24.80 21.37 5.21
CA ALA A 641 25.91 21.89 4.43
C ALA A 641 25.55 21.90 2.94
N THR A 642 26.29 22.67 2.15
CA THR A 642 26.29 22.57 0.68
C THR A 642 27.64 22.02 0.24
N VAL A 643 27.63 21.00 -0.62
CA VAL A 643 28.81 20.34 -1.15
C VAL A 643 28.90 20.54 -2.67
N GLN A 644 30.10 20.91 -3.11
CA GLN A 644 30.48 20.94 -4.52
C GLN A 644 30.91 19.53 -4.97
N ILE A 645 30.28 19.03 -6.02
CA ILE A 645 30.66 17.81 -6.77
C ILE A 645 31.57 18.24 -7.92
N TRP A 646 32.71 17.56 -8.07
CA TRP A 646 33.77 17.92 -9.01
C TRP A 646 33.85 16.94 -10.19
N SER A 647 34.05 17.48 -11.40
CA SER A 647 34.32 16.69 -12.62
C SER A 647 35.81 16.24 -12.63
N PRO A 648 36.14 14.97 -12.95
CA PRO A 648 37.48 14.37 -12.89
C PRO A 648 38.46 14.84 -13.96
N GLU A 649 38.27 16.00 -14.56
CA GLU A 649 39.06 16.49 -15.69
C GLU A 649 40.52 16.87 -15.31
N HIS A 650 40.94 16.65 -14.06
CA HIS A 650 42.24 17.08 -13.53
C HIS A 650 43.21 15.97 -13.10
N ARG A 651 42.93 14.69 -13.40
CA ARG A 651 43.94 13.64 -13.18
C ARG A 651 44.12 12.81 -14.45
N GLY A 652 45.32 12.90 -15.04
CA GLY A 652 45.76 12.08 -16.18
C GLY A 652 45.96 10.60 -15.83
N GLU A 653 45.07 10.00 -15.03
CA GLU A 653 45.10 8.59 -14.64
C GLU A 653 43.92 7.85 -15.29
N ARG A 654 44.25 6.74 -15.97
CA ARG A 654 43.36 5.89 -16.80
C ARG A 654 42.29 5.10 -16.01
N PHE A 655 41.96 5.48 -14.77
CA PHE A 655 41.02 4.75 -13.92
C PHE A 655 39.83 5.61 -13.49
N ALA A 656 38.91 5.90 -14.43
CA ALA A 656 37.46 5.96 -14.20
C ALA A 656 36.75 6.45 -15.48
N PRO A 657 36.04 5.60 -16.22
CA PRO A 657 35.11 6.06 -17.24
C PRO A 657 33.82 6.58 -16.56
N ASN A 658 33.38 7.79 -16.95
CA ASN A 658 31.99 8.30 -16.90
C ASN A 658 31.44 9.13 -15.72
N ILE A 659 32.23 9.70 -14.81
CA ILE A 659 31.68 10.62 -13.77
C ILE A 659 32.00 12.08 -14.11
N ALA A 660 31.51 12.61 -15.24
CA ALA A 660 31.67 14.04 -15.54
C ALA A 660 30.56 14.86 -14.84
N GLU A 661 30.80 15.39 -13.64
CA GLU A 661 29.79 16.22 -12.94
C GLU A 661 30.40 17.38 -12.15
N ALA A 662 30.10 18.63 -12.57
CA ALA A 662 30.26 19.82 -11.73
C ALA A 662 28.88 20.29 -11.23
N GLY A 663 28.73 20.61 -9.94
CA GLY A 663 27.49 21.17 -9.37
C GLY A 663 27.44 21.23 -7.85
N GLU A 664 26.45 21.94 -7.29
CA GLU A 664 26.21 22.05 -5.83
C GLU A 664 25.01 21.21 -5.38
N LEU A 665 25.19 20.40 -4.34
CA LEU A 665 24.12 19.70 -3.63
C LEU A 665 24.06 20.13 -2.17
N ASP A 666 22.85 20.21 -1.63
CA ASP A 666 22.63 20.40 -0.20
C ASP A 666 22.60 19.03 0.49
N ILE A 667 23.22 18.94 1.66
CA ILE A 667 23.00 17.84 2.60
C ILE A 667 21.83 18.24 3.49
N LEU A 668 20.71 17.55 3.32
CA LEU A 668 19.51 17.79 4.11
C LEU A 668 19.42 16.81 5.28
N GLN A 669 18.97 17.30 6.43
CA GLN A 669 18.46 16.50 7.53
C GLN A 669 16.95 16.66 7.60
N TRP A 670 16.23 15.56 7.40
CA TRP A 670 14.79 15.48 7.51
C TRP A 670 14.41 14.81 8.84
N ASN A 671 13.78 15.60 9.72
CA ASN A 671 13.32 15.17 11.04
C ASN A 671 11.83 14.79 10.95
N ILE A 672 11.55 13.48 10.93
CA ILE A 672 10.18 12.96 10.99
C ILE A 672 9.85 12.76 12.48
N ASN A 673 9.12 13.74 13.03
CA ASN A 673 8.70 13.75 14.42
C ASN A 673 7.31 13.11 14.62
N ALA A 674 6.81 13.10 15.85
CA ALA A 674 5.51 12.50 16.19
C ALA A 674 4.29 13.15 15.49
N VAL A 675 4.47 14.29 14.84
CA VAL A 675 3.43 15.04 14.12
C VAL A 675 3.56 14.75 12.62
N LEU A 676 4.76 14.94 12.06
CA LEU A 676 5.05 14.73 10.64
C LEU A 676 5.08 13.26 10.24
N THR A 677 5.02 12.35 11.20
CA THR A 677 4.83 10.93 10.92
C THR A 677 3.41 10.59 10.46
N TRP A 678 2.42 11.44 10.76
CA TRP A 678 1.04 11.26 10.31
C TRP A 678 0.93 11.67 8.84
N GLN A 679 0.70 10.69 7.98
CA GLN A 679 0.33 10.94 6.59
C GLN A 679 -1.07 11.56 6.54
N HIS A 680 -1.42 12.24 5.46
CA HIS A 680 -2.73 12.88 5.26
C HIS A 680 -3.05 14.04 6.20
N LEU A 681 -2.05 14.56 6.92
CA LEU A 681 -2.20 15.76 7.73
C LEU A 681 -2.51 17.00 6.86
N ASP A 682 -1.73 17.19 5.78
CA ASP A 682 -1.96 18.25 4.78
C ASP A 682 -1.38 17.81 3.42
N ALA A 683 -2.04 18.20 2.32
CA ALA A 683 -1.58 17.86 0.98
C ALA A 683 -0.20 18.42 0.63
N ARG A 684 0.12 19.63 1.11
CA ARG A 684 1.41 20.29 0.91
C ARG A 684 2.55 19.51 1.53
N ILE A 685 2.37 19.06 2.78
CA ILE A 685 3.37 18.27 3.50
C ILE A 685 3.64 16.97 2.75
N ASP A 686 2.58 16.27 2.35
CA ASP A 686 2.72 14.96 1.73
C ASP A 686 3.31 14.99 0.31
N GLU A 687 3.08 16.06 -0.46
CA GLU A 687 3.75 16.24 -1.75
C GLU A 687 5.25 16.54 -1.58
N VAL A 688 5.60 17.35 -0.59
CA VAL A 688 7.01 17.59 -0.24
C VAL A 688 7.66 16.28 0.22
N HIS A 689 7.03 15.55 1.15
CA HIS A 689 7.51 14.25 1.61
C HIS A 689 7.69 13.26 0.45
N SER A 690 6.80 13.27 -0.55
CA SER A 690 6.95 12.44 -1.75
C SER A 690 8.27 12.68 -2.48
N VAL A 691 8.60 13.97 -2.68
CA VAL A 691 9.80 14.37 -3.41
C VAL A 691 11.05 14.14 -2.57
N LEU A 692 10.98 14.36 -1.25
CA LEU A 692 12.06 14.02 -0.32
C LEU A 692 12.37 12.52 -0.35
N TRP A 693 11.35 11.65 -0.33
CA TRP A 693 11.52 10.20 -0.47
C TRP A 693 12.13 9.81 -1.82
N ALA A 694 11.66 10.41 -2.92
CA ALA A 694 12.21 10.17 -4.25
C ALA A 694 13.69 10.55 -4.33
N LEU A 695 14.08 11.71 -3.77
CA LEU A 695 15.48 12.15 -3.67
C LEU A 695 16.31 11.24 -2.77
N TYR A 696 15.79 10.88 -1.60
CA TYR A 696 16.44 9.97 -0.66
C TYR A 696 16.78 8.63 -1.33
N ARG A 697 15.85 8.07 -2.11
CA ARG A 697 16.07 6.81 -2.84
C ARG A 697 16.98 6.99 -4.06
N SER A 698 16.79 8.03 -4.87
CA SER A 698 17.58 8.25 -6.08
C SER A 698 19.04 8.64 -5.80
N HIS A 699 19.31 9.27 -4.66
CA HIS A 699 20.64 9.69 -4.20
C HIS A 699 21.24 8.76 -3.13
N SER A 700 20.69 7.56 -2.97
CA SER A 700 21.23 6.52 -2.07
C SER A 700 22.61 6.00 -2.47
N SER A 701 23.00 6.16 -3.74
CA SER A 701 24.33 5.86 -4.27
C SER A 701 24.82 7.01 -5.12
N MET A 702 25.83 7.72 -4.61
CA MET A 702 26.47 8.87 -5.25
C MET A 702 27.55 8.46 -6.27
N GLU A 703 27.82 7.16 -6.45
CA GLU A 703 28.71 6.65 -7.51
C GLU A 703 28.05 6.62 -8.89
N SER A 704 26.72 6.58 -8.92
CA SER A 704 25.96 6.58 -10.18
C SER A 704 26.01 7.95 -10.83
N THR A 705 25.90 8.03 -12.16
CA THR A 705 25.94 9.29 -12.89
C THR A 705 24.73 10.19 -12.58
N LYS A 706 24.83 11.50 -12.84
CA LYS A 706 23.78 12.51 -12.66
C LYS A 706 22.52 12.10 -13.40
N LYS A 707 22.74 11.61 -14.62
CA LYS A 707 21.71 11.05 -15.50
C LYS A 707 21.01 9.88 -14.83
N ASP A 708 21.75 8.88 -14.35
CA ASP A 708 21.16 7.72 -13.68
C ASP A 708 20.39 8.12 -12.41
N ARG A 709 20.91 9.06 -11.62
CA ARG A 709 20.22 9.59 -10.43
C ARG A 709 18.95 10.35 -10.79
N THR A 710 18.99 11.17 -11.84
CA THR A 710 17.85 11.94 -12.34
C THR A 710 16.78 11.01 -12.92
N THR A 711 17.18 9.99 -13.67
CA THR A 711 16.29 8.94 -14.18
C THR A 711 15.62 8.18 -13.04
N ARG A 712 16.39 7.72 -12.04
CA ARG A 712 15.81 7.09 -10.82
C ARG A 712 14.87 8.02 -10.07
N PHE A 713 15.19 9.32 -9.97
CA PHE A 713 14.30 10.30 -9.37
C PHE A 713 12.98 10.41 -10.15
N LEU A 714 13.05 10.49 -11.49
CA LEU A 714 11.87 10.55 -12.35
C LEU A 714 11.03 9.28 -12.23
N GLU A 715 11.64 8.10 -12.13
CA GLU A 715 10.96 6.84 -11.86
C GLU A 715 10.23 6.89 -10.51
N GLU A 716 10.95 7.21 -9.43
CA GLU A 716 10.38 7.32 -8.09
C GLU A 716 9.26 8.37 -8.00
N ALA A 717 9.43 9.51 -8.66
CA ALA A 717 8.42 10.53 -8.74
C ALA A 717 7.21 10.03 -9.56
N SER A 718 7.42 9.36 -10.69
CA SER A 718 6.35 8.87 -11.57
C SER A 718 5.47 7.81 -10.92
N LYS A 719 6.00 7.03 -9.95
CA LYS A 719 5.22 6.06 -9.15
C LYS A 719 4.02 6.69 -8.44
N ARG A 720 4.04 8.01 -8.19
CA ARG A 720 2.90 8.76 -7.67
C ARG A 720 2.29 9.57 -8.80
N SER A 721 1.33 8.97 -9.51
CA SER A 721 0.55 9.65 -10.55
C SER A 721 -0.89 9.85 -10.09
N ILE A 722 -1.41 11.07 -10.25
CA ILE A 722 -2.80 11.39 -9.97
C ILE A 722 -3.59 11.06 -11.24
N ARG A 723 -4.48 10.06 -11.18
CA ARG A 723 -5.41 9.72 -12.26
C ARG A 723 -6.76 10.33 -11.92
N GLY A 724 -7.18 11.33 -12.69
CA GLY A 724 -8.42 12.07 -12.44
C GLY A 724 -9.64 11.46 -13.13
N SER A 725 -9.44 10.61 -14.15
CA SER A 725 -10.53 10.06 -14.97
C SER A 725 -10.38 8.55 -15.28
N ALA A 726 -11.51 7.90 -15.56
CA ALA A 726 -11.55 6.49 -15.98
C ALA A 726 -10.81 6.22 -17.30
N LYS A 727 -10.67 7.24 -18.17
CA LYS A 727 -9.94 7.13 -19.44
C LYS A 727 -8.43 7.13 -19.21
N GLU A 728 -7.93 7.97 -18.30
CA GLU A 728 -6.52 7.98 -17.90
C GLU A 728 -6.14 6.66 -17.23
N ASP A 729 -7.03 6.12 -16.39
CA ASP A 729 -6.88 4.81 -15.75
C ASP A 729 -6.74 3.67 -16.77
N ALA A 730 -7.64 3.61 -17.75
CA ALA A 730 -7.59 2.63 -18.84
C ALA A 730 -6.30 2.76 -19.70
N ALA A 731 -5.84 3.99 -19.97
CA ALA A 731 -4.60 4.23 -20.71
C ALA A 731 -3.35 3.83 -19.92
N ALA A 732 -3.35 4.03 -18.59
CA ALA A 732 -2.29 3.55 -17.71
C ALA A 732 -2.26 2.01 -17.66
N PHE A 733 -3.43 1.38 -17.52
CA PHE A 733 -3.54 -0.08 -17.56
C PHE A 733 -3.03 -0.68 -18.86
N ARG A 734 -3.42 -0.12 -20.01
CA ARG A 734 -2.93 -0.57 -21.31
C ARG A 734 -1.39 -0.53 -21.38
N ARG A 735 -0.78 0.59 -20.95
CA ARG A 735 0.68 0.73 -20.91
C ARG A 735 1.35 -0.27 -19.98
N TRP A 736 0.73 -0.58 -18.85
CA TRP A 736 1.23 -1.58 -17.90
C TRP A 736 1.15 -3.02 -18.46
N ILE A 737 0.08 -3.35 -19.20
CA ILE A 737 -0.10 -4.62 -19.90
C ILE A 737 0.90 -4.77 -21.05
N GLU A 738 1.05 -3.73 -21.88
CA GLU A 738 1.90 -3.73 -23.09
C GLU A 738 3.39 -3.51 -22.77
N ARG A 739 3.75 -3.33 -21.49
CA ARG A 739 5.14 -3.09 -21.09
C ARG A 739 5.98 -4.35 -21.36
N PRO A 740 7.03 -4.26 -22.21
CA PRO A 740 7.91 -5.39 -22.45
C PRO A 740 8.70 -5.77 -21.19
N VAL A 741 8.94 -7.06 -21.02
CA VAL A 741 9.97 -7.57 -20.09
C VAL A 741 11.21 -7.79 -20.93
N ASP A 742 12.32 -7.11 -20.62
CA ASP A 742 13.54 -7.22 -21.41
C ASP A 742 14.10 -8.68 -21.46
N ALA A 743 14.93 -8.91 -22.48
CA ALA A 743 15.51 -10.14 -23.04
C ALA A 743 16.10 -11.18 -22.05
N PRO A 744 16.35 -12.43 -22.52
CA PRO A 744 16.84 -13.54 -21.72
C PRO A 744 18.08 -13.21 -20.91
N SER A 745 18.11 -13.79 -19.72
CA SER A 745 19.17 -13.67 -18.74
C SER A 745 20.56 -14.09 -19.23
N GLY A 746 21.62 -13.57 -18.60
CA GLY A 746 22.99 -14.05 -18.82
C GLY A 746 23.14 -15.58 -18.68
N TRP A 747 22.36 -16.20 -17.78
CA TRP A 747 22.32 -17.65 -17.61
C TRP A 747 21.61 -18.37 -18.79
N GLU A 748 20.57 -17.78 -19.38
CA GLU A 748 19.89 -18.31 -20.59
C GLU A 748 20.81 -18.28 -21.82
N MET A 749 21.72 -17.30 -21.91
CA MET A 749 22.70 -17.24 -22.99
C MET A 749 23.80 -18.30 -22.83
N GLU A 750 24.25 -18.57 -21.60
CA GLU A 750 25.22 -19.64 -21.32
C GLU A 750 24.63 -21.04 -21.51
N ALA A 751 23.37 -21.27 -21.09
CA ALA A 751 22.67 -22.54 -21.29
C ALA A 751 22.41 -22.84 -22.78
N ARG A 752 22.07 -21.83 -23.59
CA ARG A 752 21.96 -21.99 -25.05
C ARG A 752 23.30 -22.34 -25.70
N GLY A 753 24.39 -21.74 -25.24
CA GLY A 753 25.74 -22.09 -25.69
C GLY A 753 26.18 -23.52 -25.33
N ALA A 754 25.61 -24.11 -24.27
CA ALA A 754 25.91 -25.48 -23.83
C ALA A 754 25.05 -26.56 -24.51
N ILE A 755 23.87 -26.20 -25.03
CA ILE A 755 22.96 -27.13 -25.74
C ILE A 755 23.30 -27.19 -27.24
N ASP A 756 23.84 -26.11 -27.80
CA ASP A 756 24.29 -26.05 -29.20
C ASP A 756 25.79 -26.43 -29.40
N GLY A 757 26.46 -26.90 -28.33
CA GLY A 757 27.89 -27.22 -28.29
C GLY A 757 28.23 -28.71 -28.33
#